data_AF-A0A1G7FPJ9-F1
#
_entry.id   AF-A0A1G7FPJ9-F1
#
_cell.length_a   1.000
_cell.length_b   1.000
_cell.length_c   1.000
_cell.angle_alpha   90.00
_cell.angle_beta   90.00
_cell.angle_gamma   90.00
#
_symmetry.space_group_name_H-M   'P 1'
#
loop_
_entity.id
_entity.type
_entity.pdbx_description
1 polymer ?
#
loop_
_entity_poly.entity_id
_entity_poly.type
_entity_poly.pdbx_seq_one_letter_code
_entity_poly.pdbx_strand_id
1 'polypeptide(L)'
;MPVITLVARLATSATDARRGVVRLHPEVLDALHLRSWDAVTVTGSRATSALAVAGDPAGAPGQALLDDVTLSNCGLKDGAEVVVSPVSVQPARRIVVAGSALARGTVSPATARLALLGKVLTAGDAVSLLPQDIAPPPGADVPAARRALSTAIGGAWTSELVTVARVEPAGPVVVHPTTVVGWLNGPTTADTPIRATATAGVADTRAPARTADRTLADAVGTVGTVGLTTPAAADEPPLPIDALIGHAAPAKRLVEWLELTFSRPELLVRLGGSPRLGVLVTGPEGVGKATLVRSVAAAVEARCVELPGPAAAALEPASAAARVQEALTAARDQAAAGRPTVLLVTDVDALLPAASPPPLATLVLDSLKEAVGTPNLALVATTAEPEAVDPRLRAPDLADRELSLGLPDQAVRADLLRRLFTEVPVAEDVELGEIATRTPGFVVADLAAVRREAAVHAALRGNEDPKIEMADLLNAVGSVRPISMSSSDTLQTGGLTLDQVGDMTEVKQALTEAVLWPLRYPDSFARLGVDAPRGVLLYGPPGGGKTFLLRALAGSGQLNVFAVKGAELLDKYVGESERAVRELFRKAADAAPALVFLDEVDALAPRRGGSTDSGVADRVVAALLTELDGATPLRDVVVVGATNRPELIDPALLRPGRLERLVFVPPPDAQARADILRASGRNTPLADDVDLDALAADLEGYSAADCAAILREAALTAMRESLDATEVTAVHLAKARRNVPPSLDPVQVAELEAYAARRSTD
;
A
#
# COMPACT_ATOMS: atom_id res chain seq x y z
N MET A 1 11.17 -20.56 -9.87
CA MET A 1 11.02 -19.75 -8.64
C MET A 1 11.53 -20.56 -7.48
N PRO A 2 12.20 -19.93 -6.49
CA PRO A 2 12.68 -20.63 -5.31
C PRO A 2 11.48 -21.26 -4.56
N VAL A 3 11.67 -22.48 -4.09
CA VAL A 3 10.65 -23.24 -3.38
C VAL A 3 11.34 -24.01 -2.25
N ILE A 4 10.70 -24.06 -1.08
CA ILE A 4 11.23 -24.76 0.09
C ILE A 4 10.13 -25.67 0.65
N THR A 5 10.54 -26.90 0.99
CA THR A 5 9.70 -27.84 1.73
C THR A 5 9.99 -27.68 3.22
N LEU A 6 8.94 -27.44 4.01
CA LEU A 6 8.98 -27.24 5.45
C LEU A 6 8.01 -28.22 6.11
N VAL A 7 8.12 -28.36 7.43
CA VAL A 7 7.10 -29.06 8.22
C VAL A 7 6.05 -28.05 8.66
N ALA A 8 4.80 -28.27 8.24
CA ALA A 8 3.69 -27.45 8.68
C ALA A 8 3.41 -27.73 10.16
N ARG A 9 3.38 -26.68 10.97
CA ARG A 9 3.00 -26.75 12.38
C ARG A 9 1.80 -25.87 12.62
N LEU A 10 0.87 -26.34 13.44
CA LEU A 10 -0.24 -25.51 13.87
C LEU A 10 0.31 -24.36 14.73
N ALA A 11 0.06 -23.12 14.31
CA ALA A 11 0.33 -21.95 15.11
C ALA A 11 -0.51 -22.04 16.40
N THR A 12 0.15 -22.23 17.54
CA THR A 12 -0.49 -22.24 18.86
C THR A 12 -0.82 -20.84 19.36
N SER A 13 -0.19 -19.85 18.72
CA SER A 13 -0.44 -18.45 18.98
C SER A 13 -1.82 -18.07 18.45
N ALA A 14 -2.72 -17.67 19.34
CA ALA A 14 -4.01 -17.14 18.90
C ALA A 14 -3.86 -15.87 18.05
N THR A 15 -2.70 -15.19 18.14
CA THR A 15 -2.23 -14.01 17.37
C THR A 15 -2.33 -14.16 15.87
N ASP A 16 -2.19 -15.40 15.39
CA ASP A 16 -2.09 -15.71 13.97
C ASP A 16 -3.32 -16.48 13.47
N ALA A 17 -4.22 -16.86 14.39
CA ALA A 17 -5.34 -17.73 14.08
C ALA A 17 -6.33 -17.06 13.10
N ARG A 18 -6.57 -17.73 11.97
CA ARG A 18 -7.52 -17.35 10.92
C ARG A 18 -7.17 -16.04 10.20
N ARG A 19 -5.89 -15.66 10.22
CA ARG A 19 -5.39 -14.45 9.56
C ARG A 19 -4.98 -14.70 8.12
N GLY A 20 -4.80 -15.96 7.72
CA GLY A 20 -4.17 -16.28 6.44
C GLY A 20 -2.69 -15.86 6.44
N VAL A 21 -2.05 -16.00 7.60
CA VAL A 21 -0.64 -15.70 7.82
C VAL A 21 0.12 -17.00 8.03
N VAL A 22 1.31 -17.07 7.44
CA VAL A 22 2.26 -18.17 7.63
C VAL A 22 3.50 -17.57 8.25
N ARG A 23 3.85 -18.00 9.46
CA ARG A 23 5.14 -17.59 10.03
C ARG A 23 6.24 -18.49 9.51
N LEU A 24 7.25 -17.86 8.95
CA LEU A 24 8.45 -18.50 8.43
C LEU A 24 9.63 -17.98 9.22
N HIS A 25 10.57 -18.86 9.53
CA HIS A 25 11.82 -18.44 10.14
C HIS A 25 12.52 -17.38 9.25
N PRO A 26 13.19 -16.36 9.81
CA PRO A 26 13.88 -15.33 9.03
C PRO A 26 14.79 -15.90 7.93
N GLU A 27 15.49 -16.99 8.21
CA GLU A 27 16.33 -17.71 7.23
C GLU A 27 15.54 -18.22 6.02
N VAL A 28 14.30 -18.70 6.23
CA VAL A 28 13.42 -19.16 5.15
C VAL A 28 12.95 -18.00 4.30
N LEU A 29 12.63 -16.85 4.93
CA LEU A 29 12.28 -15.63 4.20
C LEU A 29 13.46 -15.15 3.33
N ASP A 30 14.66 -15.09 3.90
CA ASP A 30 15.88 -14.69 3.21
C ASP A 30 16.24 -15.66 2.08
N ALA A 31 15.99 -16.96 2.27
CA ALA A 31 16.19 -18.00 1.26
C ALA A 31 15.18 -17.90 0.09
N LEU A 32 13.93 -17.54 0.37
CA LEU A 32 12.89 -17.34 -0.64
C LEU A 32 12.89 -15.93 -1.26
N HIS A 33 13.79 -15.04 -0.81
CA HIS A 33 13.78 -13.61 -1.16
C HIS A 33 12.46 -12.90 -0.81
N LEU A 34 11.79 -13.36 0.24
CA LEU A 34 10.56 -12.80 0.73
C LEU A 34 10.86 -11.77 1.82
N ARG A 35 10.09 -10.68 1.81
CA ARG A 35 9.97 -9.78 2.95
C ARG A 35 8.82 -10.26 3.82
N SER A 36 8.81 -9.81 5.07
CA SER A 36 7.60 -9.96 5.90
C SER A 36 6.43 -9.27 5.20
N TRP A 37 5.29 -9.93 5.22
CA TRP A 37 4.03 -9.61 4.54
C TRP A 37 4.03 -9.74 3.02
N ASP A 38 5.08 -10.29 2.40
CA ASP A 38 4.98 -10.73 1.01
C ASP A 38 4.05 -11.94 0.89
N ALA A 39 3.34 -12.03 -0.24
CA ALA A 39 2.42 -13.13 -0.48
C ALA A 39 3.18 -14.39 -0.87
N VAL A 40 2.74 -15.53 -0.33
CA VAL A 40 3.27 -16.85 -0.65
C VAL A 40 2.15 -17.79 -1.07
N THR A 41 2.48 -18.70 -1.98
CA THR A 41 1.68 -19.90 -2.19
C THR A 41 2.10 -20.96 -1.18
N VAL A 42 1.12 -21.48 -0.46
CA VAL A 42 1.25 -22.60 0.47
C VAL A 42 0.62 -23.81 -0.17
N THR A 43 1.43 -24.80 -0.52
CA THR A 43 1.00 -25.97 -1.28
C THR A 43 1.06 -27.23 -0.43
N GLY A 44 -0.10 -27.83 -0.22
CA GLY A 44 -0.26 -29.18 0.33
C GLY A 44 -0.96 -30.08 -0.69
N SER A 45 -2.11 -30.66 -0.30
CA SER A 45 -3.01 -31.33 -1.25
C SER A 45 -3.80 -30.34 -2.12
N ARG A 46 -3.93 -29.09 -1.64
CA ARG A 46 -4.37 -27.91 -2.38
C ARG A 46 -3.35 -26.80 -2.23
N ALA A 47 -3.32 -25.90 -3.21
CA ALA A 47 -2.61 -24.65 -3.11
C ALA A 47 -3.56 -23.56 -2.57
N THR A 48 -3.08 -22.79 -1.61
CA THR A 48 -3.75 -21.58 -1.10
C THR A 48 -2.72 -20.46 -1.02
N SER A 49 -3.20 -19.23 -0.88
CA SER A 49 -2.34 -18.05 -0.78
C SER A 49 -2.40 -17.49 0.63
N ALA A 50 -1.26 -17.10 1.16
CA ALA A 50 -1.14 -16.55 2.49
C ALA A 50 -0.08 -15.44 2.54
N LEU A 51 -0.03 -14.72 3.64
CA LEU A 51 0.99 -13.70 3.90
C LEU A 51 2.13 -14.33 4.72
N ALA A 52 3.36 -14.25 4.21
CA ALA A 52 4.53 -14.74 4.94
C ALA A 52 4.98 -13.72 5.97
N VAL A 53 5.13 -14.09 7.24
CA VAL A 53 5.57 -13.19 8.31
C VAL A 53 6.79 -13.77 9.00
N ALA A 54 7.70 -12.91 9.48
CA ALA A 54 8.84 -13.37 10.27
C ALA A 54 8.37 -14.07 11.55
N GLY A 55 8.84 -15.31 11.73
CA GLY A 55 8.69 -16.08 12.96
C GLY A 55 9.70 -15.67 14.03
N ASP A 56 9.64 -16.35 15.18
CA ASP A 56 10.63 -16.20 16.24
C ASP A 56 12.02 -16.63 15.73
N PRO A 57 13.06 -15.78 15.80
CA PRO A 57 14.43 -16.14 15.43
C PRO A 57 15.02 -17.28 16.27
N ALA A 58 14.45 -17.57 17.45
CA ALA A 58 14.84 -18.72 18.27
C ALA A 58 14.09 -20.02 17.87
N GLY A 59 13.13 -19.94 16.95
CA GLY A 59 12.34 -21.07 16.46
C GLY A 59 13.09 -21.93 15.45
N ALA A 60 12.59 -23.15 15.21
CA ALA A 60 13.23 -24.07 14.26
C ALA A 60 13.04 -23.61 12.79
N PRO A 61 14.11 -23.49 11.99
CA PRO A 61 14.03 -22.97 10.62
C PRO A 61 13.27 -23.89 9.64
N GLY A 62 13.28 -25.20 9.87
CA GLY A 62 12.56 -26.17 9.03
C GLY A 62 11.04 -26.22 9.24
N GLN A 63 10.45 -25.28 10.00
CA GLN A 63 9.03 -25.27 10.33
C GLN A 63 8.33 -24.04 9.75
N ALA A 64 7.11 -24.25 9.24
CA ALA A 64 6.18 -23.18 8.91
C ALA A 64 5.03 -23.22 9.92
N LEU A 65 4.76 -22.12 10.63
CA LEU A 65 3.60 -22.03 11.51
C LEU A 65 2.40 -21.53 10.72
N LEU A 66 1.37 -22.37 10.60
CA LEU A 66 0.14 -22.10 9.88
C LEU A 66 -1.04 -22.10 10.85
N ASP A 67 -2.02 -21.23 10.64
CA ASP A 67 -3.26 -21.29 11.40
C ASP A 67 -4.16 -22.49 10.97
N ASP A 68 -5.21 -22.73 11.76
CA ASP A 68 -6.18 -23.80 11.54
C ASP A 68 -6.85 -23.72 10.15
N VAL A 69 -7.15 -22.51 9.71
CA VAL A 69 -7.81 -22.23 8.44
C VAL A 69 -6.88 -22.45 7.24
N THR A 70 -5.63 -22.01 7.33
CA THR A 70 -4.62 -22.12 6.28
C THR A 70 -4.23 -23.58 6.11
N LEU A 71 -4.05 -24.33 7.20
CA LEU A 71 -3.89 -25.79 7.16
C LEU A 71 -5.07 -26.47 6.48
N SER A 72 -6.30 -26.06 6.80
CA SER A 72 -7.50 -26.60 6.14
C SER A 72 -7.57 -26.23 4.66
N ASN A 73 -7.19 -25.01 4.28
CA ASN A 73 -7.25 -24.52 2.90
C ASN A 73 -6.23 -25.22 2.00
N CYS A 74 -5.02 -25.50 2.50
CA CYS A 74 -4.02 -26.30 1.79
C CYS A 74 -4.23 -27.82 1.97
N GLY A 75 -5.21 -28.23 2.78
CA GLY A 75 -5.57 -29.61 3.02
C GLY A 75 -4.44 -30.42 3.67
N LEU A 76 -3.78 -29.82 4.67
CA LEU A 76 -2.70 -30.41 5.45
C LEU A 76 -3.15 -30.67 6.89
N LYS A 77 -2.46 -31.61 7.54
CA LYS A 77 -2.54 -31.84 8.99
C LYS A 77 -1.29 -31.25 9.65
N ASP A 78 -1.38 -30.95 10.93
CA ASP A 78 -0.21 -30.59 11.73
C ASP A 78 0.87 -31.69 11.64
N GLY A 79 2.10 -31.28 11.36
CA GLY A 79 3.26 -32.12 11.12
C GLY A 79 3.43 -32.67 9.71
N ALA A 80 2.56 -32.32 8.75
CA ALA A 80 2.73 -32.70 7.35
C ALA A 80 3.77 -31.82 6.64
N GLU A 81 4.34 -32.31 5.54
CA GLU A 81 5.17 -31.50 4.66
C GLU A 81 4.33 -30.45 3.94
N VAL A 82 4.86 -29.22 3.86
CA VAL A 82 4.27 -28.10 3.14
C VAL A 82 5.31 -27.46 2.25
N VAL A 83 4.89 -27.11 1.04
CA VAL A 83 5.74 -26.46 0.05
C VAL A 83 5.38 -24.97 0.01
N VAL A 84 6.35 -24.11 0.22
CA VAL A 84 6.19 -22.65 0.24
C VAL A 84 6.96 -22.01 -0.91
N SER A 85 6.31 -21.12 -1.65
CA SER A 85 6.93 -20.36 -2.75
C SER A 85 6.38 -18.93 -2.86
N PRO A 86 7.15 -17.95 -3.37
CA PRO A 86 6.66 -16.59 -3.62
C PRO A 86 5.52 -16.55 -4.64
N VAL A 87 4.58 -15.61 -4.48
CA VAL A 87 3.51 -15.39 -5.45
C VAL A 87 3.20 -13.91 -5.66
N SER A 88 2.92 -13.53 -6.90
CA SER A 88 2.41 -12.20 -7.23
C SER A 88 0.90 -12.17 -7.01
N VAL A 89 0.41 -11.16 -6.28
CA VAL A 89 -1.01 -10.93 -6.03
C VAL A 89 -1.51 -9.74 -6.83
N GLN A 90 -2.76 -9.78 -7.28
CA GLN A 90 -3.41 -8.66 -7.96
C GLN A 90 -4.46 -7.99 -7.06
N PRO A 91 -4.70 -6.67 -7.16
CA PRO A 91 -5.83 -6.03 -6.51
C PRO A 91 -7.16 -6.66 -6.93
N ALA A 92 -7.98 -7.06 -5.97
CA ALA A 92 -9.29 -7.63 -6.24
C ALA A 92 -10.26 -6.55 -6.74
N ARG A 93 -10.89 -6.79 -7.89
CA ARG A 93 -12.01 -5.98 -8.39
C ARG A 93 -13.31 -6.40 -7.73
N ARG A 94 -13.55 -7.72 -7.69
CA ARG A 94 -14.76 -8.30 -7.11
C ARG A 94 -14.46 -9.59 -6.36
N ILE A 95 -15.11 -9.76 -5.21
CA ILE A 95 -15.06 -10.98 -4.40
C ILE A 95 -16.49 -11.39 -4.07
N VAL A 96 -16.79 -12.68 -4.26
CA VAL A 96 -18.04 -13.28 -3.82
C VAL A 96 -17.75 -14.27 -2.71
N VAL A 97 -18.38 -14.08 -1.55
CA VAL A 97 -18.25 -14.96 -0.38
C VAL A 97 -19.54 -15.73 -0.14
N ALA A 98 -19.43 -16.98 0.27
CA ALA A 98 -20.53 -17.86 0.63
C ALA A 98 -20.50 -18.15 2.13
N GLY A 99 -21.63 -18.03 2.80
CA GLY A 99 -21.80 -18.35 4.22
C GLY A 99 -23.26 -18.64 4.55
N SER A 100 -23.56 -18.88 5.82
CA SER A 100 -24.90 -19.21 6.30
C SER A 100 -25.93 -18.13 5.97
N ALA A 101 -27.21 -18.49 6.06
CA ALA A 101 -28.29 -17.50 5.95
C ALA A 101 -28.21 -16.42 7.04
N LEU A 102 -27.70 -16.78 8.23
CA LEU A 102 -27.56 -15.85 9.35
C LEU A 102 -26.42 -14.87 9.11
N ALA A 103 -25.26 -15.33 8.64
CA ALA A 103 -24.15 -14.44 8.25
C ALA A 103 -24.56 -13.49 7.12
N ARG A 104 -25.25 -14.00 6.09
CA ARG A 104 -25.78 -13.19 4.98
C ARG A 104 -26.79 -12.13 5.42
N GLY A 105 -27.57 -12.40 6.46
CA GLY A 105 -28.60 -11.48 6.97
C GLY A 105 -28.08 -10.45 7.98
N THR A 106 -26.95 -10.72 8.64
CA THR A 106 -26.41 -9.88 9.74
C THR A 106 -25.19 -9.07 9.34
N VAL A 107 -24.36 -9.57 8.44
CA VAL A 107 -23.13 -8.92 8.00
C VAL A 107 -23.36 -8.25 6.65
N SER A 108 -23.37 -6.92 6.65
CA SER A 108 -23.49 -6.16 5.40
C SER A 108 -22.28 -6.43 4.49
N PRO A 109 -22.43 -6.33 3.16
CA PRO A 109 -21.29 -6.44 2.25
C PRO A 109 -20.17 -5.43 2.53
N ALA A 110 -20.51 -4.23 3.02
CA ALA A 110 -19.53 -3.21 3.41
C ALA A 110 -18.73 -3.65 4.65
N THR A 111 -19.41 -4.26 5.63
CA THR A 111 -18.78 -4.86 6.81
C THR A 111 -17.87 -6.03 6.39
N ALA A 112 -18.32 -6.88 5.47
CA ALA A 112 -17.51 -7.98 4.94
C ALA A 112 -16.26 -7.46 4.20
N ARG A 113 -16.36 -6.38 3.43
CA ARG A 113 -15.20 -5.74 2.80
C ARG A 113 -14.20 -5.21 3.83
N LEU A 114 -14.68 -4.52 4.85
CA LEU A 114 -13.82 -4.05 5.94
C LEU A 114 -13.14 -5.21 6.66
N ALA A 115 -13.86 -6.33 6.84
CA ALA A 115 -13.32 -7.55 7.46
C ALA A 115 -12.21 -8.22 6.63
N LEU A 116 -12.28 -8.11 5.30
CA LEU A 116 -11.38 -8.78 4.36
C LEU A 116 -10.24 -7.88 3.87
N LEU A 117 -10.29 -6.58 4.16
CA LEU A 117 -9.33 -5.58 3.72
C LEU A 117 -7.88 -6.03 3.98
N GLY A 118 -7.04 -5.99 2.95
CA GLY A 118 -5.62 -6.38 3.02
C GLY A 118 -5.34 -7.88 3.02
N LYS A 119 -6.36 -8.76 3.14
CA LYS A 119 -6.17 -10.21 3.07
C LYS A 119 -5.88 -10.65 1.64
N VAL A 120 -5.00 -11.65 1.52
CA VAL A 120 -4.79 -12.38 0.28
C VAL A 120 -5.75 -13.55 0.23
N LEU A 121 -6.49 -13.68 -0.87
CA LEU A 121 -7.57 -14.64 -1.02
C LEU A 121 -7.41 -15.43 -2.31
N THR A 122 -7.73 -16.72 -2.25
CA THR A 122 -7.87 -17.60 -3.40
C THR A 122 -9.30 -18.14 -3.46
N ALA A 123 -9.83 -18.35 -4.66
CA ALA A 123 -11.13 -18.99 -4.82
C ALA A 123 -11.11 -20.40 -4.19
N GLY A 124 -12.14 -20.70 -3.39
CA GLY A 124 -12.29 -21.94 -2.65
C GLY A 124 -11.70 -21.93 -1.24
N ASP A 125 -11.03 -20.85 -0.81
CA ASP A 125 -10.51 -20.72 0.55
C ASP A 125 -11.63 -20.45 1.56
N ALA A 126 -11.52 -21.03 2.76
CA ALA A 126 -12.28 -20.60 3.91
C ALA A 126 -11.57 -19.40 4.56
N VAL A 127 -12.33 -18.37 4.95
CA VAL A 127 -11.82 -17.15 5.59
C VAL A 127 -12.73 -16.68 6.70
N SER A 128 -12.15 -16.06 7.73
CA SER A 128 -12.93 -15.47 8.82
C SER A 128 -13.36 -14.05 8.48
N LEU A 129 -14.64 -13.75 8.74
CA LEU A 129 -15.19 -12.40 8.69
C LEU A 129 -15.16 -11.68 10.03
N LEU A 130 -14.59 -12.28 11.08
CA LEU A 130 -14.25 -11.48 12.26
C LEU A 130 -13.34 -10.35 11.77
N PRO A 131 -13.57 -9.10 12.20
CA PRO A 131 -12.52 -8.12 12.07
C PRO A 131 -11.34 -8.78 12.78
N GLN A 132 -10.20 -8.87 12.09
CA GLN A 132 -8.99 -9.20 12.83
C GLN A 132 -8.96 -8.22 14.01
N ASP A 133 -8.71 -8.66 15.23
CA ASP A 133 -7.45 -9.24 15.63
C ASP A 133 -7.67 -10.15 16.84
N ILE A 134 -6.86 -11.18 17.07
CA ILE A 134 -6.61 -11.59 18.45
C ILE A 134 -5.18 -12.03 18.56
N ALA A 135 -4.25 -11.16 18.91
CA ALA A 135 -3.03 -11.54 19.60
C ALA A 135 -3.28 -11.50 21.10
N PRO A 136 -3.59 -12.63 21.77
CA PRO A 136 -3.63 -12.61 23.21
C PRO A 136 -2.19 -12.50 23.74
N PRO A 137 -1.96 -11.73 24.81
CA PRO A 137 -0.71 -11.83 25.54
C PRO A 137 -0.40 -13.29 25.90
N PRO A 138 0.89 -13.69 25.97
CA PRO A 138 1.25 -15.00 26.49
C PRO A 138 0.57 -15.26 27.85
N GLY A 139 -0.31 -16.26 27.91
CA GLY A 139 -1.04 -16.64 29.13
C GLY A 139 -2.49 -16.18 29.27
N ALA A 140 -3.09 -15.51 28.26
CA ALA A 140 -4.48 -15.04 28.36
C ALA A 140 -5.56 -16.13 28.14
N ASP A 141 -6.70 -16.00 28.83
CA ASP A 141 -7.90 -16.86 28.65
C ASP A 141 -8.67 -16.44 27.37
N VAL A 142 -8.24 -17.00 26.25
CA VAL A 142 -8.76 -16.71 24.90
C VAL A 142 -10.27 -16.95 24.77
N PRO A 143 -10.88 -18.02 25.33
CA PRO A 143 -12.34 -18.20 25.33
C PRO A 143 -13.14 -17.16 26.12
N ALA A 144 -12.62 -16.63 27.22
CA ALA A 144 -13.27 -15.56 27.98
C ALA A 144 -13.15 -14.22 27.24
N ALA A 145 -11.98 -13.91 26.70
CA ALA A 145 -11.72 -12.69 25.94
C ALA A 145 -12.58 -12.60 24.66
N ARG A 146 -12.78 -13.72 23.94
CA ARG A 146 -13.69 -13.78 22.78
C ARG A 146 -15.14 -13.50 23.13
N ARG A 147 -15.61 -13.94 24.30
CA ARG A 147 -16.98 -13.67 24.78
C ARG A 147 -17.15 -12.20 25.18
N ALA A 148 -16.15 -11.61 25.85
CA ALA A 148 -16.16 -10.19 26.19
C ALA A 148 -16.13 -9.29 24.93
N LEU A 149 -15.26 -9.60 23.96
CA LEU A 149 -15.15 -8.88 22.68
C LEU A 149 -16.45 -8.93 21.85
N SER A 150 -17.08 -10.11 21.77
CA SER A 150 -18.38 -10.30 21.12
C SER A 150 -19.51 -9.51 21.80
N THR A 151 -19.37 -9.19 23.09
CA THR A 151 -20.36 -8.45 23.87
C THR A 151 -20.10 -6.93 23.80
N ALA A 152 -18.85 -6.50 23.66
CA ALA A 152 -18.43 -5.08 23.60
C ALA A 152 -18.56 -4.42 22.22
N ILE A 153 -18.40 -5.16 21.12
CA ILE A 153 -18.35 -4.59 19.74
C ILE A 153 -19.73 -4.59 19.03
N GLY A 154 -20.73 -5.26 19.60
CA GLY A 154 -22.09 -5.34 19.03
C GLY A 154 -22.26 -6.39 17.94
N GLY A 155 -23.50 -6.85 17.73
CA GLY A 155 -23.87 -8.07 16.98
C GLY A 155 -23.74 -8.03 15.44
N ALA A 156 -22.86 -7.19 14.88
CA ALA A 156 -22.69 -7.05 13.43
C ALA A 156 -21.64 -7.99 12.82
N TRP A 157 -20.88 -8.74 13.63
CA TRP A 157 -19.76 -9.58 13.19
C TRP A 157 -19.98 -11.04 13.60
N THR A 158 -19.72 -11.98 12.66
CA THR A 158 -19.90 -13.42 12.88
C THR A 158 -18.55 -14.14 13.00
N SER A 159 -18.46 -15.09 13.93
CA SER A 159 -17.30 -16.00 14.06
C SER A 159 -17.31 -17.14 13.05
N GLU A 160 -18.33 -17.20 12.19
CA GLU A 160 -18.45 -18.17 11.12
C GLU A 160 -17.35 -17.98 10.07
N LEU A 161 -16.80 -19.09 9.57
CA LEU A 161 -15.93 -19.09 8.41
C LEU A 161 -16.79 -19.03 7.15
N VAL A 162 -16.49 -18.08 6.26
CA VAL A 162 -17.10 -17.98 4.94
C VAL A 162 -16.16 -18.53 3.90
N THR A 163 -16.71 -19.05 2.81
CA THR A 163 -15.92 -19.56 1.68
C THR A 163 -15.82 -18.49 0.60
N VAL A 164 -14.62 -18.24 0.09
CA VAL A 164 -14.41 -17.39 -1.09
C VAL A 164 -14.92 -18.15 -2.31
N ALA A 165 -16.13 -17.83 -2.77
CA ALA A 165 -16.76 -18.52 -3.88
C ALA A 165 -16.15 -18.12 -5.23
N ARG A 166 -15.85 -16.83 -5.41
CA ARG A 166 -15.24 -16.28 -6.63
C ARG A 166 -14.36 -15.08 -6.32
N VAL A 167 -13.31 -14.91 -7.11
CA VAL A 167 -12.42 -13.75 -7.13
C VAL A 167 -12.25 -13.27 -8.57
N GLU A 168 -12.22 -11.95 -8.75
CA GLU A 168 -11.95 -11.30 -10.03
C GLU A 168 -10.86 -10.24 -9.80
N PRO A 169 -9.70 -10.32 -10.49
CA PRO A 169 -9.31 -11.32 -11.49
C PRO A 169 -9.10 -12.72 -10.90
N ALA A 170 -9.08 -13.76 -11.76
CA ALA A 170 -8.82 -15.13 -11.32
C ALA A 170 -7.37 -15.29 -10.85
N GLY A 171 -7.17 -15.97 -9.73
CA GLY A 171 -5.86 -16.18 -9.10
C GLY A 171 -5.79 -15.58 -7.70
N PRO A 172 -4.60 -15.49 -7.10
CA PRO A 172 -4.37 -14.85 -5.82
C PRO A 172 -4.67 -13.34 -5.90
N VAL A 173 -5.61 -12.87 -5.09
CA VAL A 173 -5.98 -11.45 -5.06
C VAL A 173 -5.88 -10.88 -3.65
N VAL A 174 -5.63 -9.58 -3.55
CA VAL A 174 -5.67 -8.82 -2.29
C VAL A 174 -6.89 -7.91 -2.25
N VAL A 175 -7.57 -7.82 -1.11
CA VAL A 175 -8.77 -6.99 -0.96
C VAL A 175 -8.40 -5.55 -0.67
N HIS A 176 -8.97 -4.61 -1.41
CA HIS A 176 -8.79 -3.16 -1.27
C HIS A 176 -10.08 -2.45 -0.84
N PRO A 177 -10.00 -1.19 -0.37
CA PRO A 177 -11.19 -0.37 -0.10
C PRO A 177 -12.15 -0.26 -1.28
N THR A 178 -11.60 -0.25 -2.50
CA THR A 178 -12.32 -0.20 -3.78
C THR A 178 -12.92 -1.54 -4.22
N THR A 179 -12.50 -2.66 -3.63
CA THR A 179 -13.01 -3.99 -4.01
C THR A 179 -14.52 -4.09 -3.77
N VAL A 180 -15.25 -4.66 -4.74
CA VAL A 180 -16.67 -5.00 -4.55
C VAL A 180 -16.77 -6.35 -3.87
N VAL A 181 -17.35 -6.38 -2.67
CA VAL A 181 -17.59 -7.63 -1.93
C VAL A 181 -19.08 -7.94 -1.97
N GLY A 182 -19.44 -9.20 -2.19
CA GLY A 182 -20.84 -9.61 -2.19
C GLY A 182 -21.06 -11.02 -1.69
N TRP A 183 -22.28 -11.28 -1.23
CA TRP A 183 -22.69 -12.62 -0.80
C TRP A 183 -23.16 -13.45 -1.99
N LEU A 184 -22.83 -14.75 -1.98
CA LEU A 184 -23.32 -15.69 -2.97
C LEU A 184 -24.85 -15.77 -2.87
N ASN A 185 -25.53 -15.43 -3.97
CA ASN A 185 -26.98 -15.30 -4.07
C ASN A 185 -27.57 -14.34 -3.02
N GLY A 186 -26.87 -13.25 -2.72
CA GLY A 186 -27.26 -12.25 -1.74
C GLY A 186 -26.85 -10.83 -2.15
N PRO A 187 -27.03 -9.85 -1.26
CA PRO A 187 -26.68 -8.47 -1.55
C PRO A 187 -25.17 -8.31 -1.73
N THR A 188 -24.80 -7.35 -2.56
CA THR A 188 -23.44 -6.93 -2.83
C THR A 188 -23.20 -5.53 -2.28
N THR A 189 -21.94 -5.09 -2.13
CA THR A 189 -21.65 -3.68 -1.82
C THR A 189 -22.21 -2.74 -2.88
N ALA A 190 -22.50 -3.27 -4.09
CA ALA A 190 -23.16 -2.54 -5.14
C ALA A 190 -24.66 -2.33 -4.93
N ASP A 191 -25.31 -3.09 -4.05
CA ASP A 191 -26.75 -2.95 -3.77
C ASP A 191 -27.03 -1.91 -2.67
N THR A 192 -25.99 -1.26 -2.12
CA THR A 192 -26.14 -0.17 -1.16
C THR A 192 -26.93 0.98 -1.81
N PRO A 193 -28.02 1.48 -1.18
CA PRO A 193 -28.81 2.58 -1.73
C PRO A 193 -27.97 3.85 -1.91
N ILE A 194 -28.33 4.68 -2.89
CA ILE A 194 -27.67 5.95 -3.18
C ILE A 194 -27.73 6.84 -1.94
N ARG A 195 -26.57 7.29 -1.46
CA ARG A 195 -26.48 8.12 -0.26
C ARG A 195 -26.83 9.56 -0.62
N ALA A 196 -27.84 10.13 0.04
CA ALA A 196 -28.13 11.55 0.01
C ALA A 196 -28.04 12.09 1.44
N THR A 197 -27.02 12.90 1.73
CA THR A 197 -26.81 13.45 3.07
C THR A 197 -27.93 14.43 3.45
N ALA A 198 -28.48 14.32 4.67
CA ALA A 198 -29.40 15.31 5.24
C ALA A 198 -28.63 16.56 5.68
N THR A 199 -29.11 17.77 5.31
CA THR A 199 -28.64 19.00 5.95
C THR A 199 -29.11 18.96 7.40
N ALA A 200 -28.19 19.22 8.34
CA ALA A 200 -28.51 19.40 9.75
C ALA A 200 -29.45 20.60 9.89
N GLY A 201 -30.76 20.35 9.90
CA GLY A 201 -31.79 21.33 10.24
C GLY A 201 -32.00 21.37 11.75
N VAL A 202 -32.13 22.57 12.29
CA VAL A 202 -32.44 22.90 13.69
C VAL A 202 -33.61 22.05 14.23
N ALA A 203 -33.43 21.59 15.48
CA ALA A 203 -34.24 20.63 16.21
C ALA A 203 -35.77 20.84 16.23
N ASP A 204 -36.52 19.74 16.28
CA ASP A 204 -37.82 19.69 16.97
C ASP A 204 -37.70 18.78 18.20
N THR A 205 -37.30 19.38 19.33
CA THR A 205 -37.30 18.75 20.65
C THR A 205 -38.74 18.61 21.14
N ARG A 206 -39.40 17.47 20.90
CA ARG A 206 -40.56 17.01 21.67
C ARG A 206 -40.86 15.52 21.47
N ALA A 207 -40.22 14.69 22.30
CA ALA A 207 -40.82 13.43 22.78
C ALA A 207 -40.20 13.07 24.15
N PRO A 208 -41.01 12.60 25.12
CA PRO A 208 -40.61 12.56 26.52
C PRO A 208 -39.70 11.37 26.81
N ALA A 209 -38.68 11.60 27.65
CA ALA A 209 -37.85 10.57 28.24
C ALA A 209 -38.72 9.58 29.02
N ARG A 210 -38.77 8.32 28.58
CA ARG A 210 -39.27 7.21 29.40
C ARG A 210 -38.11 6.65 30.20
N THR A 211 -38.13 6.92 31.50
CA THR A 211 -37.35 6.24 32.53
C THR A 211 -37.54 4.73 32.43
N ALA A 212 -36.44 4.01 32.24
CA ALA A 212 -36.42 2.56 32.27
C ALA A 212 -36.43 2.09 33.74
N ASP A 213 -37.60 1.65 34.18
CA ASP A 213 -37.74 0.81 35.37
C ASP A 213 -38.45 -0.47 34.89
N ARG A 214 -37.73 -1.59 34.82
CA ARG A 214 -38.32 -2.91 34.55
C ARG A 214 -37.61 -3.98 35.37
N THR A 215 -38.29 -4.39 36.43
CA THR A 215 -38.13 -5.64 37.15
C THR A 215 -38.32 -6.85 36.24
N LEU A 216 -37.49 -7.87 36.46
CA LEU A 216 -37.57 -9.21 35.88
C LEU A 216 -38.77 -9.97 36.50
N ALA A 217 -39.95 -9.88 35.90
CA ALA A 217 -41.03 -10.86 36.01
C ALA A 217 -42.24 -10.32 35.22
N ASP A 218 -42.45 -10.80 34.00
CA ASP A 218 -43.76 -11.27 33.54
C ASP A 218 -43.79 -11.62 32.04
N ALA A 219 -44.40 -12.78 31.79
CA ALA A 219 -45.12 -13.19 30.58
C ALA A 219 -44.35 -13.78 29.38
N VAL A 220 -44.26 -15.11 29.42
CA VAL A 220 -44.34 -16.04 28.28
C VAL A 220 -45.61 -15.78 27.47
N GLY A 221 -45.49 -15.68 26.14
CA GLY A 221 -46.63 -15.89 25.22
C GLY A 221 -46.60 -15.05 23.93
N THR A 222 -46.85 -15.73 22.81
CA THR A 222 -47.11 -15.27 21.43
C THR A 222 -45.93 -14.82 20.56
N VAL A 223 -45.67 -15.66 19.56
CA VAL A 223 -44.88 -15.44 18.35
C VAL A 223 -45.44 -14.24 17.60
N GLY A 224 -44.73 -13.12 17.66
CA GLY A 224 -44.87 -11.99 16.74
C GLY A 224 -43.54 -11.80 16.03
N THR A 225 -43.56 -11.77 14.71
CA THR A 225 -42.43 -11.37 13.86
C THR A 225 -42.01 -9.95 14.23
N VAL A 226 -41.07 -9.83 15.17
CA VAL A 226 -40.34 -8.59 15.39
C VAL A 226 -39.45 -8.44 14.17
N GLY A 227 -39.85 -7.54 13.26
CA GLY A 227 -38.96 -7.03 12.24
C GLY A 227 -37.76 -6.41 12.95
N LEU A 228 -36.69 -7.19 13.06
CA LEU A 228 -35.37 -6.71 13.39
C LEU A 228 -34.96 -5.84 12.21
N THR A 229 -35.32 -4.56 12.30
CA THR A 229 -34.63 -3.51 11.56
C THR A 229 -33.20 -3.55 12.09
N THR A 230 -32.36 -4.28 11.36
CA THR A 230 -30.90 -4.18 11.48
C THR A 230 -30.58 -2.70 11.46
N PRO A 231 -29.78 -2.16 12.39
CA PRO A 231 -29.34 -0.78 12.28
C PRO A 231 -28.62 -0.68 10.93
N ALA A 232 -29.24 0.00 9.98
CA ALA A 232 -28.52 0.54 8.82
C ALA A 232 -27.32 1.28 9.41
N ALA A 233 -26.12 0.98 8.93
CA ALA A 233 -24.89 1.61 9.40
C ALA A 233 -25.14 3.10 9.64
N ALA A 234 -25.11 3.52 10.90
CA ALA A 234 -25.53 4.86 11.30
C ALA A 234 -24.72 5.90 10.51
N ASP A 235 -25.41 6.90 9.97
CA ASP A 235 -24.83 8.03 9.25
C ASP A 235 -23.82 8.75 10.16
N GLU A 236 -22.53 8.47 9.97
CA GLU A 236 -21.48 9.27 10.60
C GLU A 236 -21.50 10.67 9.96
N PRO A 237 -21.68 11.75 10.76
CA PRO A 237 -21.81 13.09 10.25
C PRO A 237 -20.51 13.54 9.55
N PRO A 238 -20.60 14.41 8.54
CA PRO A 238 -19.41 14.95 7.87
C PRO A 238 -18.51 15.66 8.88
N LEU A 239 -17.20 15.50 8.70
CA LEU A 239 -16.22 16.15 9.56
C LEU A 239 -16.21 17.67 9.30
N PRO A 240 -16.01 18.50 10.34
CA PRO A 240 -15.77 19.91 10.11
C PRO A 240 -14.41 20.11 9.42
N ILE A 241 -14.25 21.22 8.69
CA ILE A 241 -13.08 21.45 7.82
C ILE A 241 -11.76 21.50 8.61
N ASP A 242 -11.80 21.99 9.85
CA ASP A 242 -10.65 22.01 10.76
C ASP A 242 -10.22 20.61 11.22
N ALA A 243 -11.12 19.62 11.16
CA ALA A 243 -10.81 18.23 11.44
C ALA A 243 -10.24 17.46 10.23
N LEU A 244 -10.13 18.09 9.05
CA LEU A 244 -9.48 17.53 7.87
C LEU A 244 -7.96 17.72 7.92
N ILE A 245 -7.33 17.07 8.88
CA ILE A 245 -5.89 17.14 9.14
C ILE A 245 -5.11 16.77 7.87
N GLY A 246 -4.15 17.63 7.49
CA GLY A 246 -3.35 17.47 6.28
C GLY A 246 -4.01 17.95 4.97
N HIS A 247 -5.32 18.20 4.96
CA HIS A 247 -6.09 18.53 3.75
C HIS A 247 -6.69 19.94 3.76
N ALA A 248 -6.26 20.82 4.66
CA ALA A 248 -6.82 22.16 4.83
C ALA A 248 -6.74 23.03 3.56
N ALA A 249 -5.60 23.03 2.87
CA ALA A 249 -5.42 23.82 1.64
C ALA A 249 -6.28 23.29 0.47
N PRO A 250 -6.29 21.97 0.15
CA PRO A 250 -7.24 21.41 -0.81
C PRO A 250 -8.70 21.67 -0.45
N ALA A 251 -9.07 21.53 0.83
CA ALA A 251 -10.43 21.77 1.32
C ALA A 251 -10.86 23.22 1.06
N LYS A 252 -10.02 24.20 1.44
CA LYS A 252 -10.29 25.62 1.21
C LYS A 252 -10.49 25.93 -0.27
N ARG A 253 -9.65 25.37 -1.13
CA ARG A 253 -9.74 25.58 -2.59
C ARG A 253 -11.04 25.00 -3.17
N LEU A 254 -11.46 23.82 -2.71
CA LEU A 254 -12.73 23.22 -3.13
C LEU A 254 -13.94 24.00 -2.61
N VAL A 255 -13.88 24.52 -1.37
CA VAL A 255 -14.89 25.43 -0.81
C VAL A 255 -15.03 26.67 -1.69
N GLU A 256 -13.93 27.36 -1.99
CA GLU A 256 -13.93 28.55 -2.85
C GLU A 256 -14.56 28.28 -4.23
N TRP A 257 -14.23 27.14 -4.84
CA TRP A 257 -14.81 26.75 -6.13
C TRP A 257 -16.32 26.51 -6.05
N LEU A 258 -16.80 25.82 -5.02
CA LEU A 258 -18.22 25.53 -4.86
C LEU A 258 -19.02 26.78 -4.48
N GLU A 259 -18.50 27.64 -3.60
CA GLU A 259 -19.13 28.92 -3.24
C GLU A 259 -19.25 29.86 -4.44
N LEU A 260 -18.21 29.95 -5.29
CA LEU A 260 -18.27 30.76 -6.51
C LEU A 260 -19.35 30.24 -7.47
N THR A 261 -19.47 28.92 -7.60
CA THR A 261 -20.45 28.29 -8.49
C THR A 261 -21.88 28.41 -7.96
N PHE A 262 -22.11 28.16 -6.67
CA PHE A 262 -23.46 28.15 -6.09
C PHE A 262 -23.94 29.51 -5.62
N SER A 263 -23.10 30.29 -4.96
CA SER A 263 -23.51 31.55 -4.32
C SER A 263 -23.26 32.79 -5.19
N ARG A 264 -22.35 32.71 -6.17
CA ARG A 264 -21.99 33.85 -7.04
C ARG A 264 -21.94 33.53 -8.54
N PRO A 265 -22.93 32.82 -9.12
CA PRO A 265 -22.90 32.41 -10.53
C PRO A 265 -22.85 33.60 -11.50
N GLU A 266 -23.46 34.73 -11.14
CA GLU A 266 -23.45 35.94 -11.97
C GLU A 266 -22.05 36.54 -12.16
N LEU A 267 -21.17 36.39 -11.16
CA LEU A 267 -19.78 36.86 -11.25
C LEU A 267 -19.03 36.09 -12.34
N LEU A 268 -19.21 34.76 -12.39
CA LEU A 268 -18.61 33.93 -13.42
C LEU A 268 -19.11 34.32 -14.82
N VAL A 269 -20.42 34.53 -14.97
CA VAL A 269 -21.03 34.96 -16.25
C VAL A 269 -20.50 36.32 -16.69
N ARG A 270 -20.38 37.30 -15.77
CA ARG A 270 -19.84 38.64 -16.09
C ARG A 270 -18.38 38.62 -16.51
N LEU A 271 -17.61 37.63 -16.06
CA LEU A 271 -16.22 37.42 -16.46
C LEU A 271 -16.07 36.55 -17.71
N GLY A 272 -17.18 36.21 -18.39
CA GLY A 272 -17.18 35.38 -19.59
C GLY A 272 -17.03 33.87 -19.33
N GLY A 273 -17.13 33.45 -18.07
CA GLY A 273 -17.14 32.04 -17.67
C GLY A 273 -18.55 31.44 -17.65
N SER A 274 -18.62 30.13 -17.49
CA SER A 274 -19.88 29.42 -17.21
C SER A 274 -19.96 29.03 -15.73
N PRO A 275 -21.13 29.10 -15.07
CA PRO A 275 -21.31 28.69 -13.68
C PRO A 275 -21.42 27.16 -13.55
N ARG A 276 -20.50 26.45 -14.21
CA ARG A 276 -20.39 25.00 -14.20
C ARG A 276 -19.14 24.61 -13.41
N LEU A 277 -19.22 23.50 -12.71
CA LEU A 277 -18.08 22.99 -11.96
C LEU A 277 -18.01 21.47 -12.06
N GLY A 278 -16.90 21.00 -12.60
CA GLY A 278 -16.47 19.62 -12.48
C GLY A 278 -15.07 19.56 -11.90
N VAL A 279 -14.87 18.70 -10.91
CA VAL A 279 -13.58 18.54 -10.24
C VAL A 279 -13.20 17.06 -10.21
N LEU A 280 -11.98 16.75 -10.64
CA LEU A 280 -11.35 15.46 -10.40
C LEU A 280 -10.44 15.56 -9.17
N VAL A 281 -10.80 14.85 -8.10
CA VAL A 281 -10.01 14.75 -6.88
C VAL A 281 -9.11 13.52 -6.95
N THR A 282 -7.82 13.73 -6.89
CA THR A 282 -6.79 12.70 -7.11
C THR A 282 -5.96 12.50 -5.85
N GLY A 283 -5.26 11.37 -5.73
CA GLY A 283 -4.39 11.08 -4.59
C GLY A 283 -4.50 9.64 -4.10
N PRO A 284 -3.62 9.19 -3.19
CA PRO A 284 -3.51 7.79 -2.78
C PRO A 284 -4.83 7.17 -2.28
N GLU A 285 -4.96 5.85 -2.40
CA GLU A 285 -6.10 5.11 -1.85
C GLU A 285 -6.11 5.24 -0.32
N GLY A 286 -7.30 5.44 0.28
CA GLY A 286 -7.43 5.56 1.74
C GLY A 286 -6.98 6.89 2.36
N VAL A 287 -6.51 7.87 1.57
CA VAL A 287 -6.08 9.20 2.07
C VAL A 287 -7.23 10.10 2.55
N GLY A 288 -8.48 9.74 2.22
CA GLY A 288 -9.68 10.47 2.65
C GLY A 288 -10.36 11.33 1.58
N LYS A 289 -10.13 11.09 0.29
CA LYS A 289 -10.75 11.85 -0.84
C LYS A 289 -12.26 12.04 -0.70
N ALA A 290 -13.03 10.95 -0.52
CA ALA A 290 -14.48 11.03 -0.37
C ALA A 290 -14.90 11.78 0.92
N THR A 291 -14.12 11.65 2.00
CA THR A 291 -14.36 12.35 3.27
C THR A 291 -14.14 13.86 3.12
N LEU A 292 -13.09 14.28 2.40
CA LEU A 292 -12.85 15.68 2.03
C LEU A 292 -14.07 16.25 1.29
N VAL A 293 -14.55 15.57 0.24
CA VAL A 293 -15.66 16.07 -0.58
C VAL A 293 -16.95 16.18 0.24
N ARG A 294 -17.29 15.17 1.04
CA ARG A 294 -18.48 15.22 1.92
C ARG A 294 -18.42 16.37 2.92
N SER A 295 -17.25 16.59 3.52
CA SER A 295 -17.03 17.64 4.52
C SER A 295 -17.12 19.03 3.89
N VAL A 296 -16.54 19.21 2.70
CA VAL A 296 -16.63 20.47 1.94
C VAL A 296 -18.05 20.73 1.45
N ALA A 297 -18.76 19.72 0.94
CA ALA A 297 -20.17 19.86 0.55
C ALA A 297 -21.03 20.32 1.73
N ALA A 298 -20.82 19.74 2.92
CA ALA A 298 -21.51 20.15 4.14
C ALA A 298 -21.16 21.59 4.55
N ALA A 299 -19.89 22.01 4.44
CA ALA A 299 -19.44 23.35 4.79
C ALA A 299 -20.05 24.45 3.91
N VAL A 300 -20.35 24.16 2.63
CA VAL A 300 -21.05 25.07 1.71
C VAL A 300 -22.57 24.85 1.68
N GLU A 301 -23.10 24.12 2.66
CA GLU A 301 -24.52 23.78 2.79
C GLU A 301 -25.12 23.04 1.56
N ALA A 302 -24.26 22.38 0.78
CA ALA A 302 -24.68 21.59 -0.37
C ALA A 302 -25.05 20.15 0.04
N ARG A 303 -26.06 19.60 -0.64
CA ARG A 303 -26.41 18.19 -0.54
C ARG A 303 -25.42 17.34 -1.31
N CYS A 304 -24.91 16.27 -0.70
CA CYS A 304 -24.03 15.32 -1.37
C CYS A 304 -24.82 14.09 -1.78
N VAL A 305 -24.91 13.83 -3.09
CA VAL A 305 -25.44 12.60 -3.69
C VAL A 305 -24.26 11.74 -4.14
N GLU A 306 -24.11 10.55 -3.55
CA GLU A 306 -22.92 9.70 -3.76
C GLU A 306 -23.23 8.50 -4.67
N LEU A 307 -22.44 8.36 -5.74
CA LEU A 307 -22.42 7.22 -6.65
C LEU A 307 -21.07 6.50 -6.52
N PRO A 308 -21.00 5.33 -5.87
CA PRO A 308 -19.75 4.60 -5.79
C PRO A 308 -19.43 3.90 -7.12
N GLY A 309 -18.33 4.30 -7.76
CA GLY A 309 -17.89 3.81 -9.07
C GLY A 309 -17.71 2.29 -9.12
N PRO A 310 -16.94 1.66 -8.20
CA PRO A 310 -16.75 0.22 -8.19
C PRO A 310 -18.06 -0.56 -8.04
N ALA A 311 -18.95 -0.06 -7.17
CA ALA A 311 -20.28 -0.63 -7.01
C ALA A 311 -21.06 -0.63 -8.33
N ALA A 312 -21.13 0.51 -9.02
CA ALA A 312 -21.83 0.62 -10.29
C ALA A 312 -21.18 -0.27 -11.38
N ALA A 313 -19.85 -0.31 -11.44
CA ALA A 313 -19.08 -1.08 -12.41
C ALA A 313 -19.23 -2.60 -12.27
N ALA A 314 -19.49 -3.09 -11.04
CA ALA A 314 -19.68 -4.51 -10.78
C ALA A 314 -21.08 -5.03 -11.13
N LEU A 315 -22.03 -4.14 -11.48
CA LEU A 315 -23.36 -4.54 -11.91
C LEU A 315 -23.36 -4.96 -13.39
N GLU A 316 -24.36 -5.75 -13.79
CA GLU A 316 -24.60 -5.99 -15.22
C GLU A 316 -24.86 -4.66 -15.95
N PRO A 317 -24.48 -4.50 -17.23
CA PRO A 317 -24.51 -3.21 -17.92
C PRO A 317 -25.83 -2.44 -17.84
N ALA A 318 -26.97 -3.13 -17.92
CA ALA A 318 -28.30 -2.49 -17.78
C ALA A 318 -28.56 -1.98 -16.36
N SER A 319 -28.20 -2.76 -15.34
CA SER A 319 -28.33 -2.39 -13.93
C SER A 319 -27.35 -1.28 -13.53
N ALA A 320 -26.13 -1.32 -14.08
CA ALA A 320 -25.14 -0.25 -13.93
C ALA A 320 -25.68 1.07 -14.52
N ALA A 321 -26.24 1.03 -15.74
CA ALA A 321 -26.86 2.19 -16.37
C ALA A 321 -28.01 2.75 -15.54
N ALA A 322 -28.91 1.88 -15.06
CA ALA A 322 -30.02 2.27 -14.20
C ALA A 322 -29.55 2.94 -12.91
N ARG A 323 -28.51 2.40 -12.26
CA ARG A 323 -27.95 2.97 -11.03
C ARG A 323 -27.33 4.36 -11.26
N VAL A 324 -26.62 4.54 -12.37
CA VAL A 324 -26.07 5.85 -12.75
C VAL A 324 -27.20 6.85 -12.98
N GLN A 325 -28.24 6.47 -13.72
CA GLN A 325 -29.40 7.34 -13.98
C GLN A 325 -30.18 7.68 -12.70
N GLU A 326 -30.32 6.74 -11.78
CA GLU A 326 -30.94 6.97 -10.48
C GLU A 326 -30.19 8.05 -9.67
N ALA A 327 -28.85 7.99 -9.65
CA ALA A 327 -28.01 8.98 -8.97
C ALA A 327 -28.10 10.36 -9.63
N LEU A 328 -28.06 10.41 -10.96
CA LEU A 328 -28.17 11.65 -11.73
C LEU A 328 -29.54 12.31 -11.55
N THR A 329 -30.61 11.51 -11.57
CA THR A 329 -31.98 12.00 -11.36
C THR A 329 -32.12 12.57 -9.95
N ALA A 330 -31.67 11.83 -8.93
CA ALA A 330 -31.69 12.31 -7.54
C ALA A 330 -30.90 13.62 -7.35
N ALA A 331 -29.75 13.78 -8.00
CA ALA A 331 -28.95 15.00 -7.94
C ALA A 331 -29.63 16.17 -8.67
N ARG A 332 -30.19 15.94 -9.86
CA ARG A 332 -30.91 16.95 -10.64
C ARG A 332 -32.18 17.42 -9.94
N ASP A 333 -32.94 16.51 -9.35
CA ASP A 333 -34.16 16.85 -8.61
C ASP A 333 -33.86 17.75 -7.40
N GLN A 334 -32.77 17.48 -6.67
CA GLN A 334 -32.33 18.33 -5.56
C GLN A 334 -31.86 19.71 -6.02
N ALA A 335 -31.09 19.77 -7.11
CA ALA A 335 -30.65 21.02 -7.72
C ALA A 335 -31.83 21.86 -8.24
N ALA A 336 -32.81 21.21 -8.89
CA ALA A 336 -34.04 21.83 -9.38
C ALA A 336 -34.93 22.36 -8.25
N ALA A 337 -34.89 21.72 -7.07
CA ALA A 337 -35.53 22.23 -5.84
C ALA A 337 -34.80 23.44 -5.23
N GLY A 338 -33.80 24.00 -5.90
CA GLY A 338 -33.04 25.18 -5.46
C GLY A 338 -31.99 24.90 -4.38
N ARG A 339 -31.68 23.61 -4.14
CA ARG A 339 -30.67 23.22 -3.14
C ARG A 339 -29.32 23.03 -3.85
N PRO A 340 -28.25 23.72 -3.44
CA PRO A 340 -26.90 23.43 -3.92
C PRO A 340 -26.61 21.94 -3.76
N THR A 341 -26.18 21.28 -4.82
CA THR A 341 -26.00 19.82 -4.85
C THR A 341 -24.65 19.47 -5.45
N VAL A 342 -23.96 18.54 -4.80
CA VAL A 342 -22.71 17.93 -5.26
C VAL A 342 -23.02 16.47 -5.61
N LEU A 343 -22.83 16.11 -6.87
CA LEU A 343 -22.78 14.71 -7.30
C LEU A 343 -21.36 14.20 -7.11
N LEU A 344 -21.17 13.34 -6.11
CA LEU A 344 -19.89 12.69 -5.80
C LEU A 344 -19.83 11.31 -6.46
N VAL A 345 -18.93 11.13 -7.43
CA VAL A 345 -18.62 9.82 -8.02
C VAL A 345 -17.32 9.29 -7.41
N THR A 346 -17.37 8.29 -6.53
CA THR A 346 -16.16 7.77 -5.89
C THR A 346 -15.46 6.73 -6.76
N ASP A 347 -14.12 6.72 -6.75
CA ASP A 347 -13.26 5.80 -7.52
C ASP A 347 -13.75 5.59 -8.97
N VAL A 348 -13.85 6.71 -9.70
CA VAL A 348 -14.50 6.81 -11.01
C VAL A 348 -13.82 5.96 -12.10
N ASP A 349 -12.54 5.67 -11.95
CA ASP A 349 -11.75 4.78 -12.83
C ASP A 349 -12.35 3.37 -12.94
N ALA A 350 -13.01 2.88 -11.90
CA ALA A 350 -13.70 1.59 -11.97
C ALA A 350 -14.91 1.64 -12.92
N LEU A 351 -15.63 2.76 -12.96
CA LEU A 351 -16.82 2.96 -13.81
C LEU A 351 -16.45 3.42 -15.23
N LEU A 352 -15.42 4.26 -15.34
CA LEU A 352 -14.91 4.87 -16.56
C LEU A 352 -13.41 4.56 -16.72
N PRO A 353 -13.02 3.29 -16.96
CA PRO A 353 -11.62 2.94 -17.15
C PRO A 353 -11.08 3.45 -18.48
N ALA A 354 -9.84 3.93 -18.48
CA ALA A 354 -9.12 4.37 -19.69
C ALA A 354 -8.82 3.19 -20.63
N ALA A 355 -8.40 2.07 -20.05
CA ALA A 355 -8.10 0.85 -20.78
C ALA A 355 -9.38 0.02 -20.96
N SER A 356 -9.72 -0.28 -22.21
CA SER A 356 -10.91 -1.07 -22.59
C SER A 356 -12.23 -0.50 -22.01
N PRO A 357 -12.60 0.75 -22.34
CA PRO A 357 -13.80 1.39 -21.80
C PRO A 357 -15.06 0.56 -22.16
N PRO A 358 -15.96 0.30 -21.19
CA PRO A 358 -17.17 -0.47 -21.45
C PRO A 358 -18.11 0.30 -22.40
N PRO A 359 -19.00 -0.38 -23.14
CA PRO A 359 -19.97 0.29 -24.02
C PRO A 359 -20.82 1.36 -23.30
N LEU A 360 -21.06 1.17 -22.00
CA LEU A 360 -21.77 2.10 -21.13
C LEU A 360 -21.02 3.43 -20.89
N ALA A 361 -19.69 3.46 -21.03
CA ALA A 361 -18.86 4.62 -20.68
C ALA A 361 -19.27 5.88 -21.44
N THR A 362 -19.57 5.77 -22.74
CA THR A 362 -20.02 6.92 -23.56
C THR A 362 -21.34 7.49 -23.05
N LEU A 363 -22.32 6.64 -22.73
CA LEU A 363 -23.62 7.08 -22.19
C LEU A 363 -23.47 7.74 -20.83
N VAL A 364 -22.59 7.22 -19.98
CA VAL A 364 -22.31 7.79 -18.65
C VAL A 364 -21.66 9.15 -18.78
N LEU A 365 -20.65 9.30 -19.64
CA LEU A 365 -19.99 10.58 -19.91
C LEU A 365 -20.96 11.64 -20.43
N ASP A 366 -21.81 11.29 -21.40
CA ASP A 366 -22.83 12.20 -21.93
C ASP A 366 -23.81 12.63 -20.83
N SER A 367 -24.25 11.69 -20.00
CA SER A 367 -25.18 11.96 -18.90
C SER A 367 -24.56 12.82 -17.78
N LEU A 368 -23.28 12.61 -17.47
CA LEU A 368 -22.53 13.44 -16.52
C LEU A 368 -22.34 14.85 -17.06
N LYS A 369 -22.05 15.01 -18.36
CA LYS A 369 -21.92 16.32 -19.03
C LYS A 369 -23.22 17.10 -19.00
N GLU A 370 -24.35 16.45 -19.23
CA GLU A 370 -25.67 17.07 -19.04
C GLU A 370 -25.91 17.48 -17.57
N ALA A 371 -25.49 16.65 -16.61
CA ALA A 371 -25.62 16.97 -15.19
C ALA A 371 -24.77 18.18 -14.78
N VAL A 372 -23.52 18.29 -15.22
CA VAL A 372 -22.66 19.47 -14.99
C VAL A 372 -23.23 20.75 -15.61
N GLY A 373 -24.05 20.62 -16.67
CA GLY A 373 -24.78 21.74 -17.26
C GLY A 373 -25.98 22.23 -16.43
N THR A 374 -26.41 21.49 -15.41
CA THR A 374 -27.59 21.82 -14.59
C THR A 374 -27.24 22.90 -13.56
N PRO A 375 -28.00 24.01 -13.46
CA PRO A 375 -27.79 25.02 -12.43
C PRO A 375 -27.85 24.42 -11.01
N ASN A 376 -27.07 24.95 -10.07
CA ASN A 376 -26.96 24.47 -8.69
C ASN A 376 -26.47 23.02 -8.52
N LEU A 377 -25.91 22.41 -9.57
CA LEU A 377 -25.30 21.08 -9.52
C LEU A 377 -23.81 21.16 -9.88
N ALA A 378 -22.95 20.60 -9.03
CA ALA A 378 -21.53 20.41 -9.31
C ALA A 378 -21.18 18.91 -9.34
N LEU A 379 -20.24 18.53 -10.20
CA LEU A 379 -19.68 17.17 -10.26
C LEU A 379 -18.35 17.14 -9.54
N VAL A 380 -18.17 16.18 -8.63
CA VAL A 380 -16.87 15.86 -8.06
C VAL A 380 -16.62 14.37 -8.21
N ALA A 381 -15.60 13.99 -8.98
CA ALA A 381 -15.18 12.61 -9.14
C ALA A 381 -13.89 12.37 -8.36
N THR A 382 -13.73 11.21 -7.71
CA THR A 382 -12.47 10.86 -7.05
C THR A 382 -11.80 9.69 -7.76
N THR A 383 -10.47 9.65 -7.77
CA THR A 383 -9.70 8.49 -8.25
C THR A 383 -8.37 8.40 -7.53
N ALA A 384 -7.81 7.19 -7.41
CA ALA A 384 -6.44 7.00 -6.94
C ALA A 384 -5.40 7.12 -8.07
N GLU A 385 -5.78 6.74 -9.28
CA GLU A 385 -4.91 6.68 -10.44
C GLU A 385 -5.57 7.48 -11.56
N PRO A 386 -5.27 8.78 -11.68
CA PRO A 386 -5.86 9.65 -12.68
C PRO A 386 -5.79 9.00 -14.07
N GLU A 387 -4.63 8.60 -14.54
CA GLU A 387 -4.47 7.95 -15.83
C GLU A 387 -5.36 6.73 -16.05
N ALA A 388 -5.77 6.00 -15.00
CA ALA A 388 -6.69 4.87 -15.12
C ALA A 388 -8.12 5.31 -15.50
N VAL A 389 -8.44 6.60 -15.43
CA VAL A 389 -9.74 7.17 -15.82
C VAL A 389 -9.79 7.55 -17.30
N ASP A 390 -10.93 7.29 -17.95
CA ASP A 390 -11.24 7.72 -19.33
C ASP A 390 -10.87 9.20 -19.54
N PRO A 391 -9.98 9.52 -20.49
CA PRO A 391 -9.51 10.89 -20.73
C PRO A 391 -10.64 11.89 -21.02
N ARG A 392 -11.78 11.43 -21.55
CA ARG A 392 -12.94 12.28 -21.83
C ARG A 392 -13.58 12.85 -20.55
N LEU A 393 -13.35 12.24 -19.38
CA LEU A 393 -13.81 12.80 -18.11
C LEU A 393 -13.15 14.16 -17.81
N ARG A 394 -11.87 14.32 -18.20
CA ARG A 394 -11.10 15.57 -18.00
C ARG A 394 -11.33 16.62 -19.09
N ALA A 395 -12.30 16.41 -19.96
CA ALA A 395 -12.59 17.38 -21.00
C ALA A 395 -13.05 18.72 -20.37
N PRO A 396 -12.78 19.87 -21.02
CA PRO A 396 -13.12 21.20 -20.49
C PRO A 396 -14.59 21.41 -20.13
N ASP A 397 -15.46 20.58 -20.67
CA ASP A 397 -16.92 20.60 -20.50
C ASP A 397 -17.43 19.63 -19.42
N LEU A 398 -16.55 18.88 -18.75
CA LEU A 398 -16.92 17.86 -17.79
C LEU A 398 -16.22 17.99 -16.43
N ALA A 399 -14.93 17.69 -16.31
CA ALA A 399 -14.13 17.88 -15.09
C ALA A 399 -12.76 18.49 -15.44
N ASP A 400 -12.77 19.79 -15.71
CA ASP A 400 -11.62 20.58 -16.16
C ASP A 400 -10.64 20.95 -15.03
N ARG A 401 -11.09 20.85 -13.77
CA ARG A 401 -10.27 21.16 -12.59
C ARG A 401 -9.79 19.90 -11.91
N GLU A 402 -8.53 19.90 -11.50
CA GLU A 402 -7.94 18.82 -10.72
C GLU A 402 -7.52 19.30 -9.33
N LEU A 403 -7.74 18.44 -8.33
CA LEU A 403 -7.36 18.67 -6.94
C LEU A 403 -6.64 17.42 -6.40
N SER A 404 -5.31 17.51 -6.24
CA SER A 404 -4.50 16.39 -5.69
C SER A 404 -4.43 16.43 -4.16
N LEU A 405 -4.50 15.25 -3.54
CA LEU A 405 -4.21 15.00 -2.13
C LEU A 405 -2.93 14.15 -2.05
N GLY A 406 -1.91 14.66 -1.36
CA GLY A 406 -0.65 13.93 -1.14
C GLY A 406 -0.71 12.94 0.03
N LEU A 407 0.35 12.16 0.20
CA LEU A 407 0.53 11.32 1.39
C LEU A 407 0.74 12.18 2.64
N PRO A 408 0.25 11.74 3.82
CA PRO A 408 0.48 12.46 5.06
C PRO A 408 1.95 12.32 5.49
N ASP A 409 2.61 13.45 5.74
CA ASP A 409 3.93 13.48 6.37
C ASP A 409 3.90 13.00 7.83
N GLN A 410 5.06 12.92 8.49
CA GLN A 410 5.14 12.47 9.88
C GLN A 410 4.32 13.34 10.84
N ALA A 411 4.32 14.66 10.67
CA ALA A 411 3.59 15.57 11.55
C ALA A 411 2.07 15.39 11.37
N VAL A 412 1.62 15.34 10.12
CA VAL A 412 0.23 15.05 9.75
C VAL A 412 -0.21 13.69 10.28
N ARG A 413 0.61 12.64 10.18
CA ARG A 413 0.29 11.31 10.75
C ARG A 413 0.17 11.36 12.27
N ALA A 414 1.03 12.11 12.97
CA ALA A 414 0.92 12.28 14.42
C ALA A 414 -0.39 12.98 14.81
N ASP A 415 -0.79 14.02 14.08
CA ASP A 415 -2.07 14.71 14.30
C ASP A 415 -3.27 13.82 13.98
N LEU A 416 -3.22 13.05 12.89
CA LEU A 416 -4.24 12.07 12.54
C LEU A 416 -4.40 11.01 13.63
N LEU A 417 -3.29 10.50 14.17
CA LEU A 417 -3.30 9.58 15.31
C LEU A 417 -3.93 10.24 16.54
N ARG A 418 -3.53 11.46 16.92
CA ARG A 418 -4.16 12.18 18.05
C ARG A 418 -5.67 12.29 17.87
N ARG A 419 -6.12 12.63 16.66
CA ARG A 419 -7.55 12.68 16.36
C ARG A 419 -8.23 11.32 16.48
N LEU A 420 -7.67 10.31 15.84
CA LEU A 420 -8.22 8.94 15.84
C LEU A 420 -8.34 8.36 17.26
N PHE A 421 -7.47 8.76 18.19
CA PHE A 421 -7.45 8.30 19.57
C PHE A 421 -8.15 9.24 20.58
N THR A 422 -8.80 10.32 20.13
CA THR A 422 -9.43 11.32 21.03
C THR A 422 -10.47 10.70 21.97
N GLU A 423 -11.26 9.74 21.48
CA GLU A 423 -12.33 9.07 22.26
C GLU A 423 -11.93 7.65 22.69
N VAL A 424 -10.64 7.32 22.63
CA VAL A 424 -10.14 5.97 22.92
C VAL A 424 -9.35 5.98 24.24
N PRO A 425 -9.64 5.08 25.19
CA PRO A 425 -8.86 4.96 26.41
C PRO A 425 -7.41 4.54 26.10
N VAL A 426 -6.45 5.43 26.34
CA VAL A 426 -5.01 5.19 26.20
C VAL A 426 -4.32 5.27 27.56
N ALA A 427 -3.27 4.47 27.73
CA ALA A 427 -2.40 4.52 28.89
C ALA A 427 -1.39 5.68 28.80
N GLU A 428 -0.77 6.03 29.94
CA GLU A 428 0.13 7.19 30.04
C GLU A 428 1.45 7.01 29.26
N ASP A 429 1.83 5.78 28.94
CA ASP A 429 3.04 5.42 28.19
C ASP A 429 2.88 5.62 26.66
N VAL A 430 1.68 5.96 26.18
CA VAL A 430 1.40 6.07 24.75
C VAL A 430 1.93 7.38 24.16
N GLU A 431 2.98 7.26 23.35
CA GLU A 431 3.56 8.35 22.55
C GLU A 431 3.19 8.21 21.06
N LEU A 432 2.07 8.83 20.65
CA LEU A 432 1.61 8.79 19.25
C LEU A 432 2.61 9.38 18.24
N GLY A 433 3.52 10.26 18.70
CA GLY A 433 4.61 10.78 17.89
C GLY A 433 5.62 9.70 17.47
N GLU A 434 5.89 8.73 18.35
CA GLU A 434 6.75 7.59 18.03
C GLU A 434 6.06 6.65 17.02
N ILE A 435 4.76 6.43 17.15
CA ILE A 435 4.01 5.64 16.17
C ILE A 435 4.03 6.30 14.78
N ALA A 436 3.99 7.63 14.71
CA ALA A 436 4.09 8.36 13.45
C ALA A 436 5.45 8.19 12.74
N THR A 437 6.57 8.05 13.47
CA THR A 437 7.90 7.79 12.87
C THR A 437 7.98 6.38 12.29
N ARG A 438 7.29 5.41 12.92
CA ARG A 438 7.26 3.99 12.52
C ARG A 438 6.23 3.67 11.44
N THR A 439 5.47 4.66 10.96
CA THR A 439 4.39 4.47 9.96
C THR A 439 4.62 5.27 8.66
N PRO A 440 5.82 5.25 8.04
CA PRO A 440 6.02 5.92 6.76
C PRO A 440 5.12 5.32 5.67
N GLY A 441 4.52 6.20 4.85
CA GLY A 441 3.59 5.81 3.78
C GLY A 441 2.18 5.43 4.23
N PHE A 442 1.89 5.37 5.54
CA PHE A 442 0.56 5.07 6.06
C PHE A 442 -0.39 6.22 5.77
N VAL A 443 -1.58 5.92 5.24
CA VAL A 443 -2.69 6.87 5.11
C VAL A 443 -3.62 6.81 6.32
N VAL A 444 -4.59 7.73 6.42
CA VAL A 444 -5.56 7.75 7.52
C VAL A 444 -6.33 6.44 7.66
N ALA A 445 -6.64 5.75 6.55
CA ALA A 445 -7.28 4.43 6.59
C ALA A 445 -6.39 3.37 7.26
N ASP A 446 -5.08 3.42 7.05
CA ASP A 446 -4.10 2.53 7.68
C ASP A 446 -3.96 2.84 9.17
N LEU A 447 -3.85 4.13 9.53
CA LEU A 447 -3.79 4.56 10.93
C LEU A 447 -5.06 4.18 11.70
N ALA A 448 -6.22 4.25 11.05
CA ALA A 448 -7.47 3.77 11.62
C ALA A 448 -7.47 2.24 11.78
N ALA A 449 -6.78 1.50 10.91
CA ALA A 449 -6.56 0.06 11.10
C ALA A 449 -5.62 -0.22 12.27
N VAL A 450 -4.51 0.52 12.41
CA VAL A 450 -3.59 0.44 13.56
C VAL A 450 -4.34 0.70 14.88
N ARG A 451 -5.21 1.73 14.92
CA ARG A 451 -6.06 1.98 16.08
C ARG A 451 -6.96 0.80 16.41
N ARG A 452 -7.62 0.24 15.39
CA ARG A 452 -8.50 -0.93 15.59
C ARG A 452 -7.68 -2.10 16.16
N GLU A 453 -6.50 -2.36 15.63
CA GLU A 453 -5.69 -3.47 16.14
C GLU A 453 -5.13 -3.23 17.54
N ALA A 454 -4.66 -2.03 17.85
CA ALA A 454 -4.23 -1.70 19.20
C ALA A 454 -5.39 -1.80 20.22
N ALA A 455 -6.60 -1.38 19.85
CA ALA A 455 -7.79 -1.52 20.70
C ALA A 455 -8.12 -2.99 20.97
N VAL A 456 -7.91 -3.85 19.98
CA VAL A 456 -8.17 -5.27 20.13
C VAL A 456 -7.09 -5.92 21.01
N HIS A 457 -5.81 -5.59 20.83
CA HIS A 457 -4.75 -6.02 21.74
C HIS A 457 -5.05 -5.66 23.20
N ALA A 458 -5.48 -4.41 23.44
CA ALA A 458 -5.87 -3.95 24.77
C ALA A 458 -7.03 -4.77 25.37
N ALA A 459 -8.06 -5.07 24.57
CA ALA A 459 -9.21 -5.86 25.01
C ALA A 459 -8.83 -7.30 25.39
N LEU A 460 -7.83 -7.87 24.75
CA LEU A 460 -7.41 -9.26 24.95
C LEU A 460 -6.60 -9.51 26.20
N ARG A 461 -6.13 -8.44 26.84
CA ARG A 461 -5.47 -8.50 28.15
C ARG A 461 -6.43 -8.89 29.26
N GLY A 462 -7.75 -8.84 29.01
CA GLY A 462 -8.77 -9.34 29.93
C GLY A 462 -9.08 -8.40 31.09
N ASN A 463 -8.70 -7.13 30.99
CA ASN A 463 -9.03 -6.10 31.98
C ASN A 463 -10.51 -5.69 31.87
N GLU A 464 -11.16 -5.44 33.00
CA GLU A 464 -12.55 -4.94 33.04
C GLU A 464 -12.71 -3.55 32.40
N ASP A 465 -11.62 -2.76 32.36
CA ASP A 465 -11.53 -1.45 31.70
C ASP A 465 -10.25 -1.41 30.82
N PRO A 466 -10.30 -1.91 29.58
CA PRO A 466 -9.12 -2.04 28.73
C PRO A 466 -8.66 -0.66 28.22
N LYS A 467 -7.38 -0.34 28.47
CA LYS A 467 -6.67 0.82 27.92
C LYS A 467 -5.60 0.36 26.94
N ILE A 468 -5.43 1.11 25.85
CA ILE A 468 -4.37 0.87 24.87
C ILE A 468 -3.03 1.32 25.44
N GLU A 469 -2.07 0.41 25.48
CA GLU A 469 -0.68 0.70 25.88
C GLU A 469 0.24 0.86 24.67
N MET A 470 1.46 1.36 24.88
CA MET A 470 2.43 1.54 23.79
C MET A 470 2.75 0.21 23.09
N ALA A 471 2.87 -0.87 23.86
CA ALA A 471 3.14 -2.20 23.31
C ALA A 471 2.05 -2.66 22.33
N ASP A 472 0.78 -2.33 22.60
CA ASP A 472 -0.36 -2.68 21.74
C ASP A 472 -0.23 -1.99 20.37
N LEU A 473 0.18 -0.72 20.38
CA LEU A 473 0.40 0.08 19.17
C LEU A 473 1.61 -0.39 18.37
N LEU A 474 2.72 -0.68 19.03
CA LEU A 474 3.93 -1.17 18.35
C LEU A 474 3.66 -2.51 17.65
N ASN A 475 2.91 -3.41 18.31
CA ASN A 475 2.47 -4.66 17.71
C ASN A 475 1.54 -4.42 16.52
N ALA A 476 0.59 -3.49 16.65
CA ALA A 476 -0.35 -3.14 15.58
C ALA A 476 0.34 -2.52 14.34
N VAL A 477 1.37 -1.70 14.52
CA VAL A 477 2.16 -1.17 13.39
C VAL A 477 2.89 -2.29 12.65
N GLY A 478 3.35 -3.31 13.38
CA GLY A 478 4.00 -4.48 12.79
C GLY A 478 3.06 -5.39 11.98
N SER A 479 1.75 -5.35 12.25
CA SER A 479 0.74 -6.19 11.60
C SER A 479 -0.01 -5.51 10.45
N VAL A 480 -0.22 -4.20 10.52
CA VAL A 480 -0.99 -3.47 9.51
C VAL A 480 -0.14 -3.16 8.29
N ARG A 481 -0.56 -3.67 7.12
CA ARG A 481 0.05 -3.29 5.84
C ARG A 481 -0.50 -1.92 5.38
N PRO A 482 0.38 -0.95 5.08
CA PRO A 482 -0.06 0.31 4.49
C PRO A 482 -0.62 0.10 3.07
N ILE A 483 -1.81 0.66 2.82
CA ILE A 483 -2.51 0.58 1.53
C ILE A 483 -1.66 1.18 0.40
N SER A 484 -0.90 2.26 0.66
CA SER A 484 0.00 2.87 -0.33
C SER A 484 1.05 1.89 -0.88
N MET A 485 1.39 0.85 -0.12
CA MET A 485 2.41 -0.17 -0.47
C MET A 485 1.77 -1.45 -1.06
N SER A 486 0.46 -1.45 -1.33
CA SER A 486 -0.26 -2.61 -1.88
C SER A 486 -0.23 -2.69 -3.41
N SER A 487 -0.06 -1.55 -4.09
CA SER A 487 -0.08 -1.45 -5.56
C SER A 487 1.25 -1.06 -6.21
N SER A 488 2.29 -0.72 -5.44
CA SER A 488 3.58 -0.28 -5.97
C SER A 488 4.76 -1.04 -5.34
N ASP A 489 5.74 -1.41 -6.18
CA ASP A 489 7.02 -2.04 -5.81
C ASP A 489 7.93 -1.04 -5.07
N THR A 490 7.45 -0.58 -3.93
CA THR A 490 8.18 0.30 -3.01
C THR A 490 9.24 -0.54 -2.29
N LEU A 491 10.48 -0.04 -2.31
CA LEU A 491 11.57 -0.63 -1.55
C LEU A 491 11.36 -0.28 -0.08
N GLN A 492 10.83 -1.20 0.73
CA GLN A 492 10.95 -1.08 2.17
C GLN A 492 12.43 -1.08 2.55
N THR A 493 12.82 -0.12 3.38
CA THR A 493 14.19 0.08 3.85
C THR A 493 14.67 -1.08 4.72
N GLY A 494 13.76 -1.93 5.22
CA GLY A 494 14.09 -3.14 5.99
C GLY A 494 14.84 -2.85 7.30
N GLY A 495 14.69 -1.62 7.81
CA GLY A 495 15.48 -1.11 8.94
C GLY A 495 16.96 -0.90 8.63
N LEU A 496 17.38 -1.03 7.37
CA LEU A 496 18.78 -0.83 6.95
C LEU A 496 19.13 0.65 6.97
N THR A 497 20.21 1.01 7.65
CA THR A 497 20.78 2.37 7.62
C THR A 497 22.15 2.36 6.95
N LEU A 498 22.63 3.53 6.51
CA LEU A 498 23.94 3.70 5.89
C LEU A 498 25.08 3.31 6.84
N ASP A 499 24.85 3.43 8.15
CA ASP A 499 25.80 3.01 9.19
C ASP A 499 26.01 1.50 9.20
N GLN A 500 25.03 0.73 8.73
CA GLN A 500 25.08 -0.74 8.67
C GLN A 500 25.65 -1.27 7.36
N VAL A 501 25.86 -0.40 6.36
CA VAL A 501 26.57 -0.79 5.15
C VAL A 501 28.07 -0.80 5.49
N GLY A 502 28.78 -1.87 5.22
CA GLY A 502 30.23 -1.92 5.41
C GLY A 502 30.98 -1.17 4.32
N ASP A 503 32.10 -0.54 4.69
CA ASP A 503 33.00 0.17 3.77
C ASP A 503 32.26 1.19 2.86
N MET A 504 32.86 1.62 1.73
CA MET A 504 32.30 2.60 0.79
C MET A 504 32.14 4.02 1.35
N THR A 505 33.06 4.47 2.20
CA THR A 505 33.01 5.80 2.85
C THR A 505 32.79 6.94 1.86
N GLU A 506 33.54 6.95 0.76
CA GLU A 506 33.44 7.99 -0.27
C GLU A 506 32.08 7.94 -1.00
N VAL A 507 31.59 6.75 -1.31
CA VAL A 507 30.29 6.55 -1.98
C VAL A 507 29.14 6.99 -1.07
N LYS A 508 29.18 6.60 0.21
CA LYS A 508 28.19 7.00 1.21
C LYS A 508 28.17 8.50 1.41
N GLN A 509 29.35 9.12 1.49
CA GLN A 509 29.47 10.56 1.60
C GLN A 509 28.86 11.23 0.35
N ALA A 510 29.26 10.82 -0.85
CA ALA A 510 28.74 11.37 -2.10
C ALA A 510 27.21 11.25 -2.21
N LEU A 511 26.63 10.12 -1.80
CA LEU A 511 25.19 9.92 -1.77
C LEU A 511 24.49 10.74 -0.69
N THR A 512 25.10 10.87 0.49
CA THR A 512 24.55 11.70 1.58
C THR A 512 24.49 13.16 1.14
N GLU A 513 25.55 13.66 0.51
CA GLU A 513 25.64 15.03 0.00
C GLU A 513 24.70 15.28 -1.17
N ALA A 514 24.58 14.34 -2.10
CA ALA A 514 23.78 14.51 -3.31
C ALA A 514 22.28 14.24 -3.09
N VAL A 515 21.91 13.39 -2.12
CA VAL A 515 20.52 12.95 -1.92
C VAL A 515 19.96 13.43 -0.59
N LEU A 516 20.63 13.18 0.53
CA LEU A 516 20.07 13.47 1.86
C LEU A 516 20.15 14.96 2.23
N TRP A 517 21.23 15.65 1.89
CA TRP A 517 21.41 17.05 2.26
C TRP A 517 20.39 17.99 1.61
N PRO A 518 20.07 17.89 0.30
CA PRO A 518 19.02 18.70 -0.31
C PRO A 518 17.68 18.57 0.40
N LEU A 519 17.33 17.35 0.79
CA LEU A 519 16.05 17.02 1.43
C LEU A 519 16.01 17.44 2.92
N ARG A 520 17.14 17.34 3.63
CA ARG A 520 17.22 17.69 5.07
C ARG A 520 17.47 19.16 5.32
N TYR A 521 18.18 19.85 4.42
CA TYR A 521 18.65 21.23 4.62
C TYR A 521 18.32 22.16 3.44
N PRO A 522 17.08 22.22 2.94
CA PRO A 522 16.72 23.03 1.77
C PRO A 522 17.01 24.52 1.96
N ASP A 523 16.80 25.05 3.17
CA ASP A 523 17.08 26.46 3.51
C ASP A 523 18.57 26.80 3.40
N SER A 524 19.45 25.83 3.68
CA SER A 524 20.90 26.03 3.56
C SER A 524 21.33 26.16 2.10
N PHE A 525 20.77 25.34 1.21
CA PHE A 525 20.99 25.45 -0.24
C PHE A 525 20.47 26.78 -0.79
N ALA A 526 19.24 27.15 -0.41
CA ALA A 526 18.63 28.42 -0.82
C ALA A 526 19.44 29.63 -0.34
N ARG A 527 19.92 29.63 0.92
CA ARG A 527 20.74 30.70 1.48
C ARG A 527 22.12 30.81 0.81
N LEU A 528 22.72 29.68 0.45
CA LEU A 528 24.03 29.64 -0.21
C LEU A 528 23.96 29.88 -1.72
N GLY A 529 22.76 29.91 -2.31
CA GLY A 529 22.56 30.08 -3.75
C GLY A 529 23.10 28.91 -4.57
N VAL A 530 23.14 27.72 -3.98
CA VAL A 530 23.61 26.49 -4.64
C VAL A 530 22.40 25.69 -5.10
N ASP A 531 22.38 25.30 -6.37
CA ASP A 531 21.37 24.40 -6.91
C ASP A 531 21.61 22.98 -6.38
N ALA A 532 20.56 22.36 -5.84
CA ALA A 532 20.61 20.97 -5.46
C ALA A 532 20.70 20.08 -6.70
N PRO A 533 21.54 19.02 -6.69
CA PRO A 533 21.62 18.11 -7.82
C PRO A 533 20.29 17.40 -8.05
N ARG A 534 19.85 17.34 -9.31
CA ARG A 534 18.54 16.76 -9.67
C ARG A 534 18.53 15.24 -9.66
N GLY A 535 19.69 14.63 -9.94
CA GLY A 535 19.77 13.19 -10.02
C GLY A 535 21.18 12.64 -9.95
N VAL A 536 21.26 11.40 -9.46
CA VAL A 536 22.48 10.64 -9.28
C VAL A 536 22.45 9.41 -10.18
N LEU A 537 23.54 9.11 -10.88
CA LEU A 537 23.74 7.82 -11.53
C LEU A 537 24.75 6.98 -10.75
N LEU A 538 24.28 5.90 -10.15
CA LEU A 538 25.10 4.84 -9.59
C LEU A 538 25.52 3.88 -10.70
N TYR A 539 26.81 3.62 -10.83
CA TYR A 539 27.32 2.60 -11.75
C TYR A 539 28.44 1.79 -11.11
N GLY A 540 28.57 0.53 -11.52
CA GLY A 540 29.53 -0.39 -10.95
C GLY A 540 29.22 -1.82 -11.38
N PRO A 541 30.04 -2.80 -11.01
CA PRO A 541 29.86 -4.18 -11.45
C PRO A 541 28.51 -4.76 -11.00
N PRO A 542 27.98 -5.76 -11.73
CA PRO A 542 26.77 -6.47 -11.31
C PRO A 542 26.96 -7.07 -9.92
N GLY A 543 25.91 -7.04 -9.10
CA GLY A 543 25.99 -7.55 -7.73
C GLY A 543 26.83 -6.71 -6.75
N GLY A 544 27.36 -5.55 -7.16
CA GLY A 544 28.17 -4.64 -6.30
C GLY A 544 27.41 -3.90 -5.20
N GLY A 545 26.15 -4.27 -4.90
CA GLY A 545 25.40 -3.68 -3.78
C GLY A 545 24.72 -2.34 -4.06
N LYS A 546 24.58 -1.88 -5.31
CA LYS A 546 23.90 -0.62 -5.68
C LYS A 546 22.48 -0.50 -5.07
N THR A 547 21.65 -1.53 -5.27
CA THR A 547 20.29 -1.60 -4.71
C THR A 547 20.31 -1.66 -3.17
N PHE A 548 21.30 -2.33 -2.58
CA PHE A 548 21.47 -2.43 -1.13
C PHE A 548 21.83 -1.07 -0.51
N LEU A 549 22.78 -0.36 -1.10
CA LEU A 549 23.21 0.97 -0.69
C LEU A 549 22.06 1.98 -0.74
N LEU A 550 21.19 1.88 -1.76
CA LEU A 550 20.00 2.72 -1.87
C LEU A 550 18.93 2.43 -0.82
N ARG A 551 18.72 1.14 -0.47
CA ARG A 551 17.84 0.78 0.65
C ARG A 551 18.33 1.38 1.96
N ALA A 552 19.64 1.32 2.21
CA ALA A 552 20.28 1.91 3.38
C ALA A 552 20.21 3.45 3.39
N LEU A 553 20.42 4.09 2.23
CA LEU A 553 20.28 5.54 2.04
C LEU A 553 18.86 5.99 2.39
N ALA A 554 17.86 5.29 1.85
CA ALA A 554 16.46 5.56 2.12
C ALA A 554 16.07 5.35 3.58
N GLY A 555 16.58 4.29 4.23
CA GLY A 555 16.34 4.05 5.65
C GLY A 555 16.93 5.14 6.54
N SER A 556 18.12 5.61 6.20
CA SER A 556 18.77 6.72 6.90
C SER A 556 18.02 8.03 6.68
N GLY A 557 17.56 8.27 5.46
CA GLY A 557 16.84 9.48 5.07
C GLY A 557 15.37 9.52 5.47
N GLN A 558 14.79 8.38 5.88
CA GLN A 558 13.34 8.20 6.06
C GLN A 558 12.52 8.64 4.85
N LEU A 559 13.05 8.37 3.64
CA LEU A 559 12.45 8.79 2.37
C LEU A 559 11.42 7.78 1.88
N ASN A 560 10.37 8.25 1.21
CA ASN A 560 9.48 7.38 0.46
C ASN A 560 10.20 6.90 -0.81
N VAL A 561 10.37 5.58 -1.00
CA VAL A 561 11.15 5.03 -2.13
C VAL A 561 10.25 4.39 -3.17
N PHE A 562 10.33 4.91 -4.39
CA PHE A 562 9.68 4.35 -5.57
C PHE A 562 10.74 3.67 -6.43
N ALA A 563 10.77 2.34 -6.41
CA ALA A 563 11.75 1.58 -7.14
C ALA A 563 11.13 0.90 -8.34
N VAL A 564 11.78 1.03 -9.50
CA VAL A 564 11.32 0.38 -10.73
C VAL A 564 12.52 -0.14 -11.50
N LYS A 565 12.42 -1.36 -12.03
CA LYS A 565 13.43 -1.91 -12.94
C LYS A 565 13.11 -1.50 -14.38
N GLY A 566 14.13 -1.12 -15.13
CA GLY A 566 14.00 -0.66 -16.52
C GLY A 566 13.27 -1.65 -17.42
N ALA A 567 13.56 -2.94 -17.30
CA ALA A 567 12.88 -3.99 -18.06
C ALA A 567 11.37 -4.12 -17.72
N GLU A 568 11.00 -3.97 -16.45
CA GLU A 568 9.62 -4.12 -15.99
C GLU A 568 8.70 -2.99 -16.53
N LEU A 569 9.25 -1.79 -16.76
CA LEU A 569 8.53 -0.65 -17.37
C LEU A 569 8.24 -0.86 -18.87
N LEU A 570 9.11 -1.59 -19.55
CA LEU A 570 8.98 -1.87 -20.99
C LEU A 570 8.01 -3.03 -21.24
N ASP A 571 8.08 -4.10 -20.42
CA ASP A 571 7.34 -5.34 -20.66
C ASP A 571 5.88 -5.31 -20.18
N LYS A 572 5.57 -4.70 -19.03
CA LYS A 572 4.19 -4.67 -18.50
C LYS A 572 3.24 -3.81 -19.35
N TYR A 573 3.75 -2.94 -20.21
CA TYR A 573 3.00 -1.83 -20.80
C TYR A 573 3.29 -1.62 -22.28
N VAL A 574 3.11 -2.66 -23.12
CA VAL A 574 3.19 -2.52 -24.59
C VAL A 574 2.16 -1.49 -25.07
N GLY A 575 2.61 -0.24 -25.31
CA GLY A 575 1.78 0.91 -25.70
C GLY A 575 1.51 1.95 -24.59
N GLU A 576 1.80 1.64 -23.32
CA GLU A 576 1.56 2.50 -22.14
C GLU A 576 2.83 2.87 -21.33
N SER A 577 4.03 2.43 -21.73
CA SER A 577 5.27 2.67 -20.96
C SER A 577 5.58 4.16 -20.69
N GLU A 578 5.23 5.08 -21.60
CA GLU A 578 5.36 6.53 -21.34
C GLU A 578 4.48 6.98 -20.16
N ARG A 579 3.26 6.45 -20.09
CA ARG A 579 2.28 6.78 -19.06
C ARG A 579 2.78 6.32 -17.69
N ALA A 580 3.35 5.11 -17.63
CA ALA A 580 3.92 4.55 -16.42
C ALA A 580 5.07 5.42 -15.87
N VAL A 581 5.92 5.99 -16.74
CA VAL A 581 6.98 6.93 -16.31
C VAL A 581 6.38 8.20 -15.70
N ARG A 582 5.39 8.82 -16.35
CA ARG A 582 4.74 10.03 -15.79
C ARG A 582 4.04 9.74 -14.46
N GLU A 583 3.39 8.60 -14.37
CA GLU A 583 2.71 8.14 -13.17
C GLU A 583 3.69 7.91 -12.01
N LEU A 584 4.84 7.29 -12.27
CA LEU A 584 5.92 7.09 -11.29
C LEU A 584 6.38 8.42 -10.69
N PHE A 585 6.71 9.40 -11.53
CA PHE A 585 7.21 10.70 -11.08
C PHE A 585 6.13 11.51 -10.35
N ARG A 586 4.88 11.42 -10.78
CA ARG A 586 3.76 12.06 -10.06
C ARG A 586 3.53 11.40 -8.70
N LYS A 587 3.49 10.07 -8.63
CA LYS A 587 3.37 9.33 -7.35
C LYS A 587 4.50 9.70 -6.38
N ALA A 588 5.72 9.87 -6.89
CA ALA A 588 6.86 10.32 -6.09
C ALA A 588 6.71 11.77 -5.61
N ALA A 589 6.24 12.68 -6.47
CA ALA A 589 5.98 14.07 -6.10
C ALA A 589 4.87 14.20 -5.03
N ASP A 590 3.78 13.45 -5.15
CA ASP A 590 2.68 13.41 -4.16
C ASP A 590 3.12 12.79 -2.82
N ALA A 591 4.23 12.06 -2.82
CA ALA A 591 4.82 11.37 -1.68
C ALA A 591 6.12 12.03 -1.18
N ALA A 592 6.40 13.27 -1.57
CA ALA A 592 7.59 13.99 -1.11
C ALA A 592 7.65 14.06 0.44
N PRO A 593 8.84 13.91 1.07
CA PRO A 593 10.16 13.73 0.46
C PRO A 593 10.35 12.30 -0.07
N ALA A 594 10.71 12.17 -1.35
CA ALA A 594 10.74 10.90 -2.05
C ALA A 594 12.04 10.66 -2.85
N LEU A 595 12.36 9.38 -3.03
CA LEU A 595 13.45 8.91 -3.87
C LEU A 595 12.87 8.03 -4.98
N VAL A 596 13.12 8.41 -6.24
CA VAL A 596 12.81 7.58 -7.41
C VAL A 596 14.05 6.78 -7.78
N PHE A 597 13.98 5.46 -7.63
CA PHE A 597 15.06 4.55 -7.98
C PHE A 597 14.76 3.85 -9.31
N LEU A 598 15.58 4.13 -10.33
CA LEU A 598 15.52 3.52 -11.65
C LEU A 598 16.66 2.49 -11.76
N ASP A 599 16.36 1.23 -11.49
CA ASP A 599 17.35 0.14 -11.66
C ASP A 599 17.44 -0.27 -13.13
N GLU A 600 18.62 -0.70 -13.58
CA GLU A 600 18.89 -1.04 -14.99
C GLU A 600 18.45 0.08 -15.97
N VAL A 601 18.82 1.32 -15.67
CA VAL A 601 18.42 2.49 -16.48
C VAL A 601 18.93 2.42 -17.93
N ASP A 602 19.99 1.64 -18.19
CA ASP A 602 20.47 1.33 -19.54
C ASP A 602 19.46 0.54 -20.39
N ALA A 603 18.61 -0.27 -19.76
CA ALA A 603 17.50 -0.94 -20.45
C ALA A 603 16.38 0.05 -20.80
N LEU A 604 16.09 1.00 -19.90
CA LEU A 604 15.03 2.00 -20.08
C LEU A 604 15.42 3.08 -21.10
N ALA A 605 16.70 3.46 -21.12
CA ALA A 605 17.21 4.54 -21.94
C ALA A 605 18.53 4.19 -22.66
N PRO A 606 18.47 3.22 -23.60
CA PRO A 606 19.63 2.88 -24.41
C PRO A 606 20.00 4.03 -25.35
N ARG A 607 21.24 4.03 -25.86
CA ARG A 607 21.65 4.97 -26.91
C ARG A 607 20.71 4.92 -28.12
N ARG A 608 20.26 6.10 -28.55
CA ARG A 608 19.38 6.28 -29.72
C ARG A 608 19.96 5.62 -30.97
N GLY A 609 19.13 4.86 -31.68
CA GLY A 609 19.52 4.12 -32.89
C GLY A 609 20.10 2.73 -32.64
N GLY A 610 20.15 2.26 -31.38
CA GLY A 610 20.64 0.91 -31.02
C GLY A 610 19.56 -0.19 -31.01
N SER A 611 18.28 0.15 -30.94
CA SER A 611 17.16 -0.81 -30.85
C SER A 611 16.37 -0.90 -32.17
N THR A 612 16.06 -2.12 -32.62
CA THR A 612 15.20 -2.39 -33.80
C THR A 612 13.70 -2.24 -33.53
N ASP A 613 13.32 -1.82 -32.32
CA ASP A 613 11.93 -1.67 -31.93
C ASP A 613 11.26 -0.41 -32.52
N SER A 614 9.92 -0.45 -32.54
CA SER A 614 8.98 0.49 -33.17
C SER A 614 8.97 1.93 -32.63
N GLY A 615 10.10 2.45 -32.14
CA GLY A 615 10.24 3.79 -31.56
C GLY A 615 9.60 3.93 -30.17
N VAL A 616 9.26 2.81 -29.52
CA VAL A 616 8.71 2.81 -28.15
C VAL A 616 9.78 3.24 -27.14
N ALA A 617 10.98 2.68 -27.22
CA ALA A 617 12.10 3.04 -26.35
C ALA A 617 12.42 4.55 -26.44
N ASP A 618 12.55 5.11 -27.64
CA ASP A 618 12.81 6.54 -27.85
C ASP A 618 11.74 7.44 -27.21
N ARG A 619 10.47 7.04 -27.26
CA ARG A 619 9.38 7.78 -26.63
C ARG A 619 9.41 7.71 -25.10
N VAL A 620 9.77 6.55 -24.54
CA VAL A 620 9.99 6.39 -23.10
C VAL A 620 11.17 7.23 -22.62
N VAL A 621 12.28 7.25 -23.37
CA VAL A 621 13.42 8.15 -23.08
C VAL A 621 12.97 9.61 -23.13
N ALA A 622 12.20 10.02 -24.13
CA ALA A 622 11.69 11.39 -24.21
C ALA A 622 10.78 11.75 -23.03
N ALA A 623 9.91 10.83 -22.58
CA ALA A 623 9.09 11.01 -21.40
C ALA A 623 9.95 11.16 -20.14
N LEU A 624 10.93 10.27 -19.93
CA LEU A 624 11.85 10.34 -18.79
C LEU A 624 12.64 11.65 -18.77
N LEU A 625 13.16 12.10 -19.92
CA LEU A 625 13.86 13.38 -20.02
C LEU A 625 12.94 14.56 -19.68
N THR A 626 11.67 14.49 -20.09
CA THR A 626 10.66 15.53 -19.78
C THR A 626 10.37 15.59 -18.28
N GLU A 627 10.26 14.44 -17.61
CA GLU A 627 10.05 14.39 -16.15
C GLU A 627 11.28 14.88 -15.37
N LEU A 628 12.49 14.54 -15.83
CA LEU A 628 13.74 15.03 -15.24
C LEU A 628 13.95 16.54 -15.44
N ASP A 629 13.57 17.08 -16.61
CA ASP A 629 13.66 18.50 -16.94
C ASP A 629 12.53 19.34 -16.33
N GLY A 630 11.52 18.69 -15.72
CA GLY A 630 10.17 19.21 -15.45
C GLY A 630 10.05 20.67 -14.99
N ALA A 631 8.97 21.32 -15.46
CA ALA A 631 8.67 22.75 -15.27
C ALA A 631 8.38 23.18 -13.81
N THR A 632 8.13 22.23 -12.91
CA THR A 632 8.00 22.47 -11.47
C THR A 632 9.22 21.87 -10.80
N PRO A 633 10.02 22.62 -10.03
CA PRO A 633 11.15 22.02 -9.36
C PRO A 633 10.62 20.96 -8.41
N LEU A 634 10.94 19.70 -8.69
CA LEU A 634 10.82 18.54 -7.80
C LEU A 634 11.75 18.77 -6.59
N ARG A 635 11.46 19.80 -5.77
CA ARG A 635 12.37 20.26 -4.71
C ARG A 635 12.67 19.17 -3.70
N ASP A 636 11.70 18.26 -3.54
CA ASP A 636 11.72 17.22 -2.53
C ASP A 636 11.68 15.80 -3.14
N VAL A 637 11.97 15.67 -4.44
CA VAL A 637 12.12 14.36 -5.10
C VAL A 637 13.49 14.26 -5.75
N VAL A 638 14.25 13.25 -5.36
CA VAL A 638 15.58 12.97 -5.92
C VAL A 638 15.50 11.70 -6.77
N VAL A 639 16.11 11.73 -7.95
CA VAL A 639 16.18 10.57 -8.84
C VAL A 639 17.54 9.90 -8.72
N VAL A 640 17.55 8.59 -8.52
CA VAL A 640 18.76 7.78 -8.56
C VAL A 640 18.60 6.72 -9.64
N GLY A 641 19.43 6.77 -10.68
CA GLY A 641 19.57 5.69 -11.65
C GLY A 641 20.64 4.71 -11.21
N ALA A 642 20.48 3.41 -11.47
CA ALA A 642 21.56 2.43 -11.39
C ALA A 642 21.77 1.71 -12.71
N THR A 643 23.02 1.42 -13.03
CA THR A 643 23.40 0.62 -14.20
C THR A 643 24.65 -0.21 -13.94
N ASN A 644 24.81 -1.29 -14.70
CA ASN A 644 26.07 -2.04 -14.80
C ASN A 644 26.88 -1.64 -16.04
N ARG A 645 26.29 -0.86 -16.95
CA ARG A 645 26.80 -0.53 -18.29
C ARG A 645 26.60 0.95 -18.61
N PRO A 646 27.32 1.87 -17.92
CA PRO A 646 27.14 3.31 -18.09
C PRO A 646 27.43 3.81 -19.51
N GLU A 647 28.18 3.05 -20.30
CA GLU A 647 28.44 3.33 -21.70
C GLU A 647 27.21 3.15 -22.60
N LEU A 648 26.21 2.34 -22.22
CA LEU A 648 25.02 2.07 -23.04
C LEU A 648 23.89 3.09 -22.85
N ILE A 649 23.98 3.95 -21.83
CA ILE A 649 22.97 4.96 -21.53
C ILE A 649 23.00 6.08 -22.59
N ASP A 650 21.82 6.63 -22.94
CA ASP A 650 21.70 7.86 -23.73
C ASP A 650 22.45 9.02 -23.04
N PRO A 651 23.50 9.61 -23.66
CA PRO A 651 24.24 10.74 -23.11
C PRO A 651 23.36 11.94 -22.75
N ALA A 652 22.16 12.07 -23.31
CA ALA A 652 21.19 13.07 -22.92
C ALA A 652 20.83 12.99 -21.42
N LEU A 653 20.76 11.80 -20.82
CA LEU A 653 20.47 11.64 -19.40
C LEU A 653 21.57 12.15 -18.48
N LEU A 654 22.82 12.19 -18.95
CA LEU A 654 24.00 12.57 -18.17
C LEU A 654 24.31 14.07 -18.23
N ARG A 655 23.42 14.87 -18.82
CA ARG A 655 23.59 16.33 -18.92
C ARG A 655 23.26 17.01 -17.59
N PRO A 656 23.83 18.20 -17.32
CA PRO A 656 23.48 19.00 -16.15
C PRO A 656 21.96 19.20 -16.02
N GLY A 657 21.45 19.12 -14.78
CA GLY A 657 20.03 19.17 -14.46
C GLY A 657 19.27 17.84 -14.57
N ARG A 658 19.95 16.72 -14.90
CA ARG A 658 19.36 15.36 -15.01
C ARG A 658 20.11 14.39 -14.08
N LEU A 659 20.68 13.29 -14.61
CA LEU A 659 21.56 12.39 -13.86
C LEU A 659 23.00 12.90 -13.89
N GLU A 660 23.21 14.10 -13.36
CA GLU A 660 24.45 14.84 -13.50
C GLU A 660 25.55 14.38 -12.54
N ARG A 661 25.18 13.81 -11.38
CA ARG A 661 26.15 13.30 -10.41
C ARG A 661 26.41 11.82 -10.66
N LEU A 662 27.58 11.48 -11.19
CA LEU A 662 28.00 10.10 -11.41
C LEU A 662 28.76 9.59 -10.18
N VAL A 663 28.35 8.44 -9.65
CA VAL A 663 28.97 7.80 -8.48
C VAL A 663 29.35 6.36 -8.84
N PHE A 664 30.64 6.07 -8.83
CA PHE A 664 31.17 4.73 -9.02
C PHE A 664 31.07 3.93 -7.73
N VAL A 665 30.51 2.73 -7.82
CA VAL A 665 30.47 1.75 -6.72
C VAL A 665 31.55 0.70 -7.01
N PRO A 666 32.68 0.71 -6.27
CA PRO A 666 33.75 -0.24 -6.48
C PRO A 666 33.33 -1.65 -6.04
N PRO A 667 34.00 -2.71 -6.55
CA PRO A 667 33.86 -4.05 -5.99
C PRO A 667 34.28 -4.05 -4.50
N PRO A 668 33.65 -4.88 -3.65
CA PRO A 668 33.95 -4.89 -2.22
C PRO A 668 35.33 -5.46 -1.93
N ASP A 669 36.10 -4.79 -1.07
CA ASP A 669 37.36 -5.30 -0.55
C ASP A 669 37.15 -6.40 0.52
N ALA A 670 38.22 -6.92 1.11
CA ALA A 670 38.11 -7.98 2.12
C ALA A 670 37.32 -7.56 3.36
N GLN A 671 37.49 -6.32 3.83
CA GLN A 671 36.78 -5.80 4.99
C GLN A 671 35.30 -5.57 4.66
N ALA A 672 35.01 -4.98 3.50
CA ALA A 672 33.66 -4.79 2.97
C ALA A 672 32.92 -6.13 2.84
N ARG A 673 33.58 -7.18 2.34
CA ARG A 673 33.00 -8.52 2.26
C ARG A 673 32.67 -9.09 3.63
N ALA A 674 33.53 -8.89 4.63
CA ALA A 674 33.24 -9.33 6.01
C ALA A 674 32.00 -8.62 6.57
N ASP A 675 31.90 -7.32 6.37
CA ASP A 675 30.75 -6.52 6.81
C ASP A 675 29.46 -6.93 6.06
N ILE A 676 29.53 -7.16 4.74
CA ILE A 676 28.41 -7.67 3.93
C ILE A 676 27.96 -9.04 4.44
N LEU A 677 28.89 -9.94 4.76
CA LEU A 677 28.58 -11.26 5.31
C LEU A 677 27.89 -11.13 6.68
N ARG A 678 28.38 -10.27 7.58
CA ARG A 678 27.74 -10.03 8.89
C ARG A 678 26.33 -9.45 8.73
N ALA A 679 26.18 -8.44 7.87
CA ALA A 679 24.88 -7.81 7.62
C ALA A 679 23.87 -8.78 7.00
N SER A 680 24.32 -9.60 6.04
CA SER A 680 23.49 -10.60 5.36
C SER A 680 23.18 -11.80 6.26
N GLY A 681 24.11 -12.17 7.14
CA GLY A 681 23.98 -13.29 8.09
C GLY A 681 23.35 -12.91 9.43
N ARG A 682 22.88 -11.67 9.62
CA ARG A 682 22.32 -11.18 10.90
C ARG A 682 21.19 -12.05 11.47
N ASN A 683 20.45 -12.71 10.57
CA ASN A 683 19.31 -13.56 10.86
C ASN A 683 19.63 -15.05 10.73
N THR A 684 20.87 -15.39 10.39
CA THR A 684 21.34 -16.75 10.16
C THR A 684 22.21 -17.15 11.35
N PRO A 685 21.78 -18.10 12.19
CA PRO A 685 22.61 -18.61 13.27
C PRO A 685 23.87 -19.28 12.68
N LEU A 686 25.04 -18.81 13.09
CA LEU A 686 26.33 -19.35 12.67
C LEU A 686 26.95 -20.11 13.84
N ALA A 687 27.50 -21.29 13.57
CA ALA A 687 28.20 -22.08 14.58
C ALA A 687 29.54 -21.42 14.96
N ASP A 688 30.07 -21.76 16.14
CA ASP A 688 31.34 -21.23 16.66
C ASP A 688 32.55 -21.50 15.74
N ASP A 689 32.44 -22.45 14.81
CA ASP A 689 33.49 -22.78 13.84
C ASP A 689 33.51 -21.86 12.59
N VAL A 690 32.56 -20.91 12.50
CA VAL A 690 32.44 -19.96 11.39
C VAL A 690 33.13 -18.63 11.71
N ASP A 691 34.26 -18.40 11.06
CA ASP A 691 34.93 -17.10 11.04
C ASP A 691 34.63 -16.35 9.72
N LEU A 692 33.78 -15.32 9.82
CA LEU A 692 33.38 -14.51 8.67
C LEU A 692 34.51 -13.62 8.14
N ASP A 693 35.45 -13.20 8.99
CA ASP A 693 36.60 -12.38 8.57
C ASP A 693 37.59 -13.24 7.77
N ALA A 694 37.88 -14.44 8.25
CA ALA A 694 38.69 -15.42 7.52
C ALA A 694 38.04 -15.82 6.19
N LEU A 695 36.72 -16.04 6.18
CA LEU A 695 35.98 -16.31 4.95
C LEU A 695 36.08 -15.14 3.98
N ALA A 696 35.90 -13.90 4.43
CA ALA A 696 35.93 -12.71 3.57
C ALA A 696 37.28 -12.48 2.88
N ALA A 697 38.39 -12.78 3.58
CA ALA A 697 39.74 -12.72 3.02
C ALA A 697 39.91 -13.66 1.81
N ASP A 698 39.23 -14.81 1.86
CA ASP A 698 39.26 -15.87 0.85
C ASP A 698 38.32 -15.65 -0.35
N LEU A 699 37.45 -14.63 -0.29
CA LEU A 699 36.43 -14.34 -1.29
C LEU A 699 36.84 -13.26 -2.29
N GLU A 700 38.10 -13.25 -2.71
CA GLU A 700 38.55 -12.36 -3.79
C GLU A 700 37.76 -12.63 -5.09
N GLY A 701 37.32 -11.57 -5.76
CA GLY A 701 36.48 -11.66 -6.97
C GLY A 701 34.99 -11.92 -6.70
N TYR A 702 34.56 -12.02 -5.45
CA TYR A 702 33.14 -12.12 -5.10
C TYR A 702 32.50 -10.73 -4.98
N SER A 703 31.31 -10.57 -5.57
CA SER A 703 30.47 -9.40 -5.40
C SER A 703 29.72 -9.43 -4.06
N ALA A 704 29.05 -8.33 -3.70
CA ALA A 704 28.19 -8.31 -2.50
C ALA A 704 27.02 -9.30 -2.63
N ALA A 705 26.47 -9.45 -3.84
CA ALA A 705 25.43 -10.43 -4.13
C ALA A 705 25.94 -11.87 -4.00
N ASP A 706 27.19 -12.15 -4.41
CA ASP A 706 27.77 -13.49 -4.27
C ASP A 706 28.02 -13.83 -2.79
N CYS A 707 28.48 -12.87 -2.00
CA CYS A 707 28.66 -13.06 -0.56
C CYS A 707 27.34 -13.42 0.14
N ALA A 708 26.25 -12.70 -0.19
CA ALA A 708 24.92 -13.03 0.29
C ALA A 708 24.43 -14.40 -0.23
N ALA A 709 24.77 -14.75 -1.47
CA ALA A 709 24.42 -16.04 -2.07
C ALA A 709 25.17 -17.21 -1.40
N ILE A 710 26.42 -17.03 -0.97
CA ILE A 710 27.16 -18.04 -0.20
C ILE A 710 26.43 -18.37 1.09
N LEU A 711 26.06 -17.35 1.88
CA LEU A 711 25.33 -17.56 3.13
C LEU A 711 23.99 -18.25 2.89
N ARG A 712 23.26 -17.84 1.84
CA ARG A 712 21.99 -18.47 1.45
C ARG A 712 22.17 -19.93 1.05
N GLU A 713 23.14 -20.24 0.20
CA GLU A 713 23.37 -21.62 -0.23
C GLU A 713 23.90 -22.47 0.94
N ALA A 714 24.63 -21.89 1.89
CA ALA A 714 25.06 -22.58 3.10
C ALA A 714 23.88 -22.90 4.02
N ALA A 715 22.97 -21.95 4.24
CA ALA A 715 21.68 -22.12 4.92
C ALA A 715 20.84 -23.22 4.26
N LEU A 716 20.63 -23.14 2.94
CA LEU A 716 19.90 -24.15 2.17
C LEU A 716 20.59 -25.52 2.23
N THR A 717 21.92 -25.57 2.22
CA THR A 717 22.68 -26.81 2.38
C THR A 717 22.45 -27.42 3.76
N ALA A 718 22.49 -26.61 4.82
CA ALA A 718 22.18 -27.04 6.18
C ALA A 718 20.76 -27.63 6.27
N MET A 719 19.76 -26.91 5.73
CA MET A 719 18.36 -27.34 5.72
C MET A 719 18.12 -28.61 4.90
N ARG A 720 18.80 -28.77 3.75
CA ARG A 720 18.71 -29.98 2.92
C ARG A 720 19.31 -31.20 3.61
N GLU A 721 20.34 -31.00 4.43
CA GLU A 721 20.96 -32.07 5.23
C GLU A 721 20.09 -32.44 6.44
N SER A 722 19.52 -31.45 7.11
CA SER A 722 18.57 -31.64 8.20
C SER A 722 17.66 -30.42 8.37
N LEU A 723 16.34 -30.64 8.37
CA LEU A 723 15.36 -29.59 8.68
C LEU A 723 15.42 -29.13 10.15
N ASP A 724 16.06 -29.93 11.01
CA ASP A 724 16.31 -29.60 12.42
C ASP A 724 17.66 -28.89 12.63
N ALA A 725 18.41 -28.58 11.55
CA ALA A 725 19.65 -27.83 11.66
C ALA A 725 19.36 -26.44 12.24
N THR A 726 19.98 -26.12 13.38
CA THR A 726 19.80 -24.84 14.07
C THR A 726 20.84 -23.80 13.67
N GLU A 727 21.97 -24.23 13.09
CA GLU A 727 23.13 -23.38 12.80
C GLU A 727 23.80 -23.77 11.47
N VAL A 728 24.37 -22.77 10.81
CA VAL A 728 25.24 -22.95 9.64
C VAL A 728 26.68 -23.17 10.11
N THR A 729 27.29 -24.27 9.70
CA THR A 729 28.67 -24.65 10.05
C THR A 729 29.66 -24.26 8.96
N ALA A 730 30.96 -24.27 9.29
CA ALA A 730 32.02 -24.06 8.30
C ALA A 730 31.96 -25.07 7.14
N VAL A 731 31.49 -26.30 7.38
CA VAL A 731 31.32 -27.32 6.34
C VAL A 731 30.23 -26.93 5.34
N HIS A 732 29.12 -26.35 5.82
CA HIS A 732 28.05 -25.86 4.95
C HIS A 732 28.55 -24.70 4.07
N LEU A 733 29.31 -23.76 4.63
CA LEU A 733 29.94 -22.67 3.87
C LEU A 733 30.94 -23.18 2.82
N ALA A 734 31.76 -24.17 3.18
CA ALA A 734 32.69 -24.78 2.24
C ALA A 734 32.00 -25.54 1.10
N LYS A 735 30.82 -26.12 1.34
CA LYS A 735 29.97 -26.71 0.28
C LYS A 735 29.35 -25.60 -0.59
N ALA A 736 28.79 -24.56 0.03
CA ALA A 736 28.17 -23.44 -0.65
C ALA A 736 29.14 -22.70 -1.59
N ARG A 737 30.39 -22.49 -1.15
CA ARG A 737 31.45 -21.86 -1.96
C ARG A 737 31.76 -22.62 -3.26
N ARG A 738 31.54 -23.94 -3.31
CA ARG A 738 31.72 -24.72 -4.55
C ARG A 738 30.58 -24.51 -5.54
N ASN A 739 29.38 -24.19 -5.03
CA ASN A 739 28.18 -23.98 -5.83
C ASN A 739 28.02 -22.51 -6.26
N VAL A 740 28.64 -21.58 -5.52
CA VAL A 740 28.61 -20.14 -5.79
C VAL A 740 30.00 -19.68 -6.23
N PRO A 741 30.29 -19.65 -7.55
CA PRO A 741 31.56 -19.14 -8.08
C PRO A 741 31.62 -17.59 -8.00
N PRO A 742 32.82 -16.98 -8.03
CA PRO A 742 32.96 -15.53 -8.11
C PRO A 742 32.35 -15.02 -9.42
N SER A 743 31.54 -13.95 -9.35
CA SER A 743 30.87 -13.38 -10.54
C SER A 743 31.58 -12.17 -11.15
N LEU A 744 32.54 -11.55 -10.45
CA LEU A 744 33.21 -10.34 -10.95
C LEU A 744 34.24 -10.70 -12.04
N ASP A 745 34.04 -10.12 -13.23
CA ASP A 745 35.01 -10.19 -14.32
C ASP A 745 36.07 -9.07 -14.16
N PRO A 746 37.37 -9.41 -13.99
CA PRO A 746 38.43 -8.43 -13.85
C PRO A 746 38.52 -7.44 -15.03
N VAL A 747 38.20 -7.87 -16.25
CA VAL A 747 38.23 -7.00 -17.44
C VAL A 747 37.12 -5.96 -17.34
N GLN A 748 35.91 -6.38 -16.99
CA GLN A 748 34.77 -5.48 -16.83
C GLN A 748 35.00 -4.48 -15.69
N VAL A 749 35.60 -4.92 -14.58
CA VAL A 749 35.95 -4.02 -13.46
C VAL A 749 36.95 -2.95 -13.92
N ALA A 750 38.01 -3.34 -14.63
CA ALA A 750 38.99 -2.39 -15.15
C ALA A 750 38.39 -1.39 -16.16
N GLU A 751 37.43 -1.82 -16.98
CA GLU A 751 36.70 -0.93 -17.90
C GLU A 751 35.85 0.11 -17.16
N LEU A 752 35.20 -0.29 -16.07
CA LEU A 752 34.41 0.62 -15.23
C LEU A 752 35.29 1.61 -14.47
N GLU A 753 36.44 1.17 -13.96
CA GLU A 753 37.44 2.05 -13.33
C GLU A 753 38.02 3.06 -14.34
N ALA A 754 38.32 2.61 -15.57
CA ALA A 754 38.76 3.48 -16.65
C ALA A 754 37.66 4.46 -17.10
N TYR A 755 36.38 4.06 -17.03
CA TYR A 755 35.25 4.98 -17.25
C TYR A 755 35.20 6.04 -16.15
N ALA A 756 35.35 5.66 -14.89
CA ALA A 756 35.36 6.58 -13.76
C ALA A 756 36.50 7.60 -13.84
N ALA A 757 37.72 7.14 -14.14
CA ALA A 757 38.89 8.01 -14.29
C ALA A 757 38.73 9.03 -15.43
N ARG A 758 38.14 8.64 -16.57
CA ARG A 758 37.85 9.57 -17.68
C ARG A 758 36.89 10.68 -17.26
N ARG A 759 35.92 10.38 -16.40
CA ARG A 759 34.88 11.32 -15.96
C ARG A 759 35.26 12.17 -14.75
N SER A 760 36.28 11.78 -13.98
CA SER A 760 36.82 12.63 -12.90
C SER A 760 37.75 13.73 -13.40
N THR A 761 38.15 13.68 -14.69
CA THR A 761 39.09 14.61 -15.32
C THR A 761 38.39 15.69 -16.16
N ASP A 762 37.10 15.52 -16.43
CA ASP A 762 36.17 16.50 -17.04
C ASP A 762 35.36 17.18 -15.92
#